data_AF-A0A2N3A3E2-F1
#
_entry.id   AF-A0A2N3A3E2-F1
#
_cell.length_a   1.000
_cell.length_b   1.000
_cell.length_c   1.000
_cell.angle_alpha   90.00
_cell.angle_beta   90.00
_cell.angle_gamma   90.00
#
_symmetry.space_group_name_H-M   'P 1'
#
loop_
_entity.id
_entity.type
_entity.pdbx_description
1 polymer ?
#
loop_
_entity_poly.entity_id
_entity_poly.type
_entity_poly.pdbx_seq_one_letter_code
_entity_poly.pdbx_strand_id
1 'polypeptide(L)'
;MKRILLLATAFLTIGCLGAQTIKGPDQISYFQAPAQGVKYEFADVYILTDKALEEAKLEAQKEKNSAMGAKFGAIGQAVSGVANNAMDYSAKMSKAIEALKDDKGRFAVWSFVPQYIIADSDVKSNMIVEIYVLNDEDPSPGAGMSTLSPDKNGYYNIPYYINCRYKVTTPRGEVLLEENLGTLSGTMKSKNYKAPAPSSGGILSVTVEESNELTESERIGINVAYNRVRQDIFGRYGFGTFSSPIKLGVIKEIKDSKKLIEPVLSIFENKNALLLNAKEKEQVRMFVDIIETNIGSCSEKTRWVALHNLSVCYAWLEEPEKASAYYKKYGEEIKETIDEMAKWNLLLQGKLPKEQRKGLVIGMKDQKKFRNYKDIETFVTYYAAGVKRYEKLMTTINRDLGKFVDFYAHNDLLCSLYEIDYPFQFFPLQDFAGTPKRMDGTLLKEGSDPISFQVRFDSDRRIKQLETEQISRGDDGSKEKLFSRELQPTYDEITGKFLDIVTDAGVWQRNMANNIYFSGKLNDVYDPLLKETSRSANNITKKAGVFSNKTADEIVQLKVDLDGNIYFAGNNNYFKANAIFKDILTSNGIEPRRTDTKSTFITKASINEEGVFTNWRWDGDVTTTFGASFSTKEQSIKATKLLREIIVLEQDVKGNPTKIKYNFEMVGSLNVGQKMSLKEWFTESYAQGGTPKSKVSQDSFEFSSSLEWPCSFKYDEQGNWIEMKVGPYTANRTFKY
;
A
#
# COMPACT_ATOMS: atom_id res chain seq x y z
N MET A 1 66.34 -22.93 -5.05
CA MET A 1 65.78 -21.68 -5.64
C MET A 1 64.67 -21.88 -6.69
N LYS A 2 64.55 -23.02 -7.41
CA LYS A 2 63.44 -23.23 -8.39
C LYS A 2 62.07 -23.63 -7.80
N ARG A 3 61.98 -24.03 -6.53
CA ARG A 3 60.69 -24.42 -5.89
C ARG A 3 59.91 -23.25 -5.26
N ILE A 4 60.56 -22.13 -4.98
CA ILE A 4 59.90 -20.94 -4.39
C ILE A 4 59.28 -20.06 -5.49
N LEU A 5 59.82 -20.11 -6.72
CA LEU A 5 59.26 -19.37 -7.85
C LEU A 5 57.92 -19.94 -8.37
N LEU A 6 57.68 -21.25 -8.21
CA LEU A 6 56.44 -21.94 -8.61
C LEU A 6 55.27 -21.72 -7.63
N LEU A 7 55.57 -21.53 -6.34
CA LEU A 7 54.58 -21.12 -5.33
C LEU A 7 54.23 -19.63 -5.44
N ALA A 8 55.19 -18.78 -5.82
CA ALA A 8 54.94 -17.37 -6.07
C ALA A 8 54.11 -17.14 -7.36
N THR A 9 54.29 -17.98 -8.40
CA THR A 9 53.45 -17.89 -9.62
C THR A 9 52.06 -18.50 -9.44
N ALA A 10 51.87 -19.48 -8.53
CA ALA A 10 50.53 -19.99 -8.18
C ALA A 10 49.71 -19.00 -7.31
N PHE A 11 50.37 -18.23 -6.44
CA PHE A 11 49.71 -17.19 -5.64
C PHE A 11 49.46 -15.88 -6.41
N LEU A 12 50.23 -15.59 -7.47
CA LEU A 12 50.02 -14.41 -8.33
C LEU A 12 48.99 -14.64 -9.47
N THR A 13 48.54 -15.88 -9.71
CA THR A 13 47.40 -16.17 -10.59
C THR A 13 46.04 -16.19 -9.88
N ILE A 14 45.99 -15.95 -8.56
CA ILE A 14 44.76 -15.49 -7.87
C ILE A 14 44.62 -13.97 -8.08
N GLY A 15 44.96 -13.50 -9.27
CA GLY A 15 44.68 -12.15 -9.72
C GLY A 15 43.20 -12.03 -9.99
N CYS A 16 42.45 -11.46 -9.05
CA CYS A 16 41.24 -10.69 -9.27
C CYS A 16 40.34 -11.13 -10.43
N LEU A 17 39.92 -12.39 -10.48
CA LEU A 17 38.68 -12.76 -11.17
C LEU A 17 37.53 -12.34 -10.25
N GLY A 18 37.32 -11.02 -10.13
CA GLY A 18 36.11 -10.48 -9.54
C GLY A 18 34.94 -11.10 -10.29
N ALA A 19 34.18 -11.96 -9.62
CA ALA A 19 32.92 -12.48 -10.15
C ALA A 19 32.12 -11.27 -10.67
N GLN A 20 31.58 -11.35 -11.89
CA GLN A 20 30.76 -10.26 -12.44
C GLN A 20 29.71 -9.88 -11.41
N THR A 21 29.82 -8.64 -10.91
CA THR A 21 29.05 -8.21 -9.76
C THR A 21 27.78 -7.56 -10.24
N ILE A 22 26.70 -8.32 -10.29
CA ILE A 22 25.36 -7.75 -10.09
C ILE A 22 25.33 -7.24 -8.65
N LYS A 23 25.14 -5.93 -8.48
CA LYS A 23 25.10 -5.24 -7.20
C LYS A 23 23.85 -4.37 -7.15
N GLY A 24 23.38 -4.13 -5.95
CA GLY A 24 22.20 -3.34 -5.71
C GLY A 24 21.58 -3.73 -4.37
N PRO A 25 20.49 -3.06 -4.01
CA PRO A 25 19.82 -3.27 -2.74
C PRO A 25 19.24 -4.68 -2.66
N ASP A 26 19.16 -5.21 -1.45
CA ASP A 26 18.53 -6.51 -1.20
C ASP A 26 16.99 -6.42 -1.21
N GLN A 27 16.43 -5.21 -1.12
CA GLN A 27 14.99 -4.97 -1.13
C GLN A 27 14.67 -3.66 -1.85
N ILE A 28 14.01 -3.75 -3.01
CA ILE A 28 13.29 -2.64 -3.65
C ILE A 28 11.80 -2.95 -3.54
N SER A 29 11.06 -2.06 -2.87
CA SER A 29 9.61 -2.14 -2.73
C SER A 29 8.91 -1.75 -4.04
N TYR A 30 7.82 -2.39 -4.40
CA TYR A 30 6.97 -2.04 -5.52
C TYR A 30 5.53 -2.48 -5.28
N PHE A 31 4.57 -1.78 -5.90
CA PHE A 31 3.17 -2.17 -5.85
C PHE A 31 2.83 -3.04 -7.07
N GLN A 32 2.38 -4.26 -6.80
CA GLN A 32 1.98 -5.22 -7.81
C GLN A 32 0.47 -5.10 -8.06
N ALA A 33 0.08 -5.09 -9.33
CA ALA A 33 -1.30 -5.28 -9.78
C ALA A 33 -1.42 -6.60 -10.57
N PRO A 34 -2.59 -7.26 -10.63
CA PRO A 34 -2.69 -8.59 -11.20
C PRO A 34 -2.56 -8.63 -12.72
N ALA A 35 -1.49 -9.23 -13.24
CA ALA A 35 -1.26 -9.34 -14.68
C ALA A 35 -2.39 -10.09 -15.42
N GLN A 36 -3.04 -11.05 -14.76
CA GLN A 36 -4.10 -11.87 -15.35
C GLN A 36 -5.52 -11.38 -15.05
N GLY A 37 -5.68 -10.25 -14.37
CA GLY A 37 -6.98 -9.76 -13.93
C GLY A 37 -7.36 -10.21 -12.52
N VAL A 38 -8.30 -9.49 -11.89
CA VAL A 38 -8.92 -9.93 -10.63
C VAL A 38 -9.88 -11.08 -10.95
N LYS A 39 -9.49 -12.31 -10.61
CA LYS A 39 -10.29 -13.53 -10.84
C LYS A 39 -10.83 -14.16 -9.56
N TYR A 40 -10.18 -13.87 -8.44
CA TYR A 40 -10.44 -14.48 -7.14
C TYR A 40 -10.53 -13.39 -6.09
N GLU A 41 -11.38 -13.58 -5.09
CA GLU A 41 -11.55 -12.63 -4.00
C GLU A 41 -10.53 -12.91 -2.89
N PHE A 42 -10.43 -14.18 -2.50
CA PHE A 42 -9.55 -14.64 -1.44
C PHE A 42 -8.73 -15.88 -1.83
N ALA A 43 -7.61 -16.08 -1.13
CA ALA A 43 -6.95 -17.37 -1.02
C ALA A 43 -6.95 -17.87 0.42
N ASP A 44 -7.43 -19.09 0.63
CA ASP A 44 -7.22 -19.84 1.86
C ASP A 44 -5.83 -20.49 1.79
N VAL A 45 -4.94 -20.08 2.69
CA VAL A 45 -3.52 -20.46 2.64
C VAL A 45 -3.20 -21.48 3.71
N TYR A 46 -2.55 -22.55 3.31
CA TYR A 46 -2.08 -23.61 4.18
C TYR A 46 -0.56 -23.72 4.04
N ILE A 47 0.18 -23.69 5.15
CA ILE A 47 1.58 -24.10 5.18
C ILE A 47 1.62 -25.52 5.69
N LEU A 48 2.33 -26.40 4.99
CA LEU A 48 2.42 -27.83 5.28
C LEU A 48 3.89 -28.26 5.25
N THR A 49 4.26 -29.21 6.09
CA THR A 49 5.55 -29.87 5.96
C THR A 49 5.55 -30.75 4.71
N ASP A 50 6.61 -30.68 3.91
CA ASP A 50 6.73 -31.48 2.69
C ASP A 50 7.13 -32.94 3.00
N LYS A 51 6.17 -33.71 3.53
CA LYS A 51 6.37 -35.12 3.91
C LYS A 51 6.85 -35.98 2.74
N ALA A 52 6.34 -35.73 1.53
CA ALA A 52 6.75 -36.46 0.34
C ALA A 52 8.23 -36.23 0.02
N LEU A 53 8.72 -35.01 0.17
CA LEU A 53 10.14 -34.69 0.02
C LEU A 53 10.99 -35.27 1.17
N GLU A 54 10.48 -35.24 2.39
CA GLU A 54 11.12 -35.82 3.57
C GLU A 54 11.31 -37.35 3.42
N GLU A 55 10.26 -38.08 3.06
CA GLU A 55 10.28 -39.53 2.82
C GLU A 55 11.25 -39.88 1.69
N ALA A 56 11.21 -39.14 0.57
CA ALA A 56 12.14 -39.34 -0.54
C ALA A 56 13.61 -39.13 -0.14
N LYS A 57 13.89 -38.14 0.71
CA LYS A 57 15.24 -37.91 1.25
C LYS A 57 15.68 -39.03 2.19
N LEU A 58 14.80 -39.48 3.09
CA LEU A 58 15.07 -40.59 4.00
C LEU A 58 15.36 -41.88 3.23
N GLU A 59 14.60 -42.16 2.18
CA GLU A 59 14.80 -43.34 1.33
C GLU A 59 16.13 -43.27 0.56
N ALA A 60 16.45 -42.10 -0.02
CA ALA A 60 17.74 -41.87 -0.69
C ALA A 60 18.93 -41.98 0.28
N GLN A 61 18.78 -41.49 1.51
CA GLN A 61 19.81 -41.61 2.54
C GLN A 61 19.96 -43.06 3.02
N LYS A 62 18.86 -43.80 3.17
CA LYS A 62 18.88 -45.25 3.45
C LYS A 62 19.59 -45.99 2.32
N GLU A 63 19.29 -45.73 1.05
CA GLU A 63 20.00 -46.33 -0.09
C GLU A 63 21.51 -46.01 -0.07
N LYS A 64 21.89 -44.76 0.20
CA LYS A 64 23.30 -44.34 0.33
C LYS A 64 23.99 -45.04 1.50
N ASN A 65 23.30 -45.18 2.63
CA ASN A 65 23.79 -45.84 3.83
C ASN A 65 23.86 -47.36 3.64
N SER A 66 22.96 -47.98 2.88
CA SER A 66 23.04 -49.39 2.49
C SER A 66 24.21 -49.63 1.53
N ALA A 67 24.45 -48.71 0.59
CA ALA A 67 25.59 -48.77 -0.33
C ALA A 67 26.95 -48.54 0.37
N MET A 68 27.01 -47.68 1.40
CA MET A 68 28.20 -47.48 2.24
C MET A 68 28.36 -48.55 3.32
N GLY A 69 27.27 -49.01 3.92
CA GLY A 69 27.22 -50.06 4.95
C GLY A 69 27.67 -51.42 4.42
N ALA A 70 27.43 -51.70 3.13
CA ALA A 70 28.01 -52.84 2.43
C ALA A 70 29.55 -52.76 2.27
N LYS A 71 30.18 -51.59 2.48
CA LYS A 71 31.64 -51.39 2.38
C LYS A 71 32.35 -51.18 3.73
N PHE A 72 31.69 -50.69 4.77
CA PHE A 72 32.32 -50.32 6.05
C PHE A 72 31.40 -50.56 7.26
N GLY A 73 31.15 -51.83 7.58
CA GLY A 73 30.10 -52.30 8.50
C GLY A 73 29.96 -51.63 9.88
N ALA A 74 31.01 -51.03 10.48
CA ALA A 74 30.94 -50.41 11.81
C ALA A 74 30.62 -48.90 11.79
N ILE A 75 30.77 -48.20 10.66
CA ILE A 75 30.51 -46.75 10.55
C ILE A 75 29.02 -46.46 10.33
N GLY A 76 28.25 -47.44 9.84
CA GLY A 76 26.83 -47.30 9.53
C GLY A 76 25.92 -46.98 10.72
N GLN A 77 26.30 -47.38 11.95
CA GLN A 77 25.51 -47.11 13.17
C GLN A 77 25.68 -45.67 13.71
N ALA A 78 26.75 -44.96 13.37
CA ALA A 78 26.89 -43.54 13.73
C ALA A 78 26.05 -42.63 12.81
N VAL A 79 25.75 -43.08 11.59
CA VAL A 79 25.01 -42.31 10.57
C VAL A 79 23.49 -42.41 10.75
N SER A 80 22.99 -43.41 11.48
CA SER A 80 21.55 -43.53 11.81
C SER A 80 21.03 -42.45 12.77
N GLY A 81 21.91 -41.77 13.52
CA GLY A 81 21.51 -40.65 14.40
C GLY A 81 21.00 -39.43 13.63
N VAL A 82 21.45 -39.22 12.39
CA VAL A 82 21.05 -38.08 11.55
C VAL A 82 19.61 -38.24 11.01
N ALA A 83 19.12 -39.48 10.88
CA ALA A 83 17.76 -39.75 10.41
C ALA A 83 16.68 -39.47 11.48
N ASN A 84 17.02 -39.56 12.77
CA ASN A 84 16.09 -39.24 13.87
C ASN A 84 15.86 -37.72 13.99
N ASN A 85 16.90 -36.90 13.78
CA ASN A 85 16.79 -35.43 13.86
C ASN A 85 15.82 -34.82 12.83
N ALA A 86 15.68 -35.41 11.64
CA ALA A 86 14.75 -34.94 10.61
C ALA A 86 13.28 -35.20 10.98
N MET A 87 12.99 -36.36 11.60
CA MET A 87 11.63 -36.72 12.07
C MET A 87 11.19 -35.83 13.23
N ASP A 88 12.10 -35.48 14.14
CA ASP A 88 11.84 -34.54 15.23
C ASP A 88 11.57 -33.11 14.72
N TYR A 89 12.25 -32.72 13.63
CA TYR A 89 12.03 -31.43 12.98
C TYR A 89 10.65 -31.32 12.31
N SER A 90 10.24 -32.32 11.54
CA SER A 90 8.93 -32.35 10.86
C SER A 90 7.78 -32.27 11.86
N ALA A 91 7.89 -32.98 12.99
CA ALA A 91 6.93 -32.92 14.09
C ALA A 91 6.93 -31.55 14.79
N LYS A 92 8.11 -30.96 15.04
CA LYS A 92 8.27 -29.62 15.63
C LYS A 92 7.68 -28.52 14.75
N MET A 93 8.00 -28.53 13.46
CA MET A 93 7.49 -27.57 12.48
C MET A 93 5.98 -27.70 12.31
N SER A 94 5.46 -28.93 12.26
CA SER A 94 4.01 -29.17 12.22
C SER A 94 3.31 -28.57 13.43
N LYS A 95 3.80 -28.82 14.66
CA LYS A 95 3.24 -28.23 15.88
C LYS A 95 3.28 -26.69 15.87
N ALA A 96 4.38 -26.09 15.40
CA ALA A 96 4.52 -24.64 15.34
C ALA A 96 3.60 -24.00 14.30
N ILE A 97 3.35 -24.66 13.15
CA ILE A 97 2.39 -24.22 12.15
C ILE A 97 0.96 -24.37 12.67
N GLU A 98 0.62 -25.47 13.35
CA GLU A 98 -0.71 -25.67 13.96
C GLU A 98 -1.08 -24.55 14.93
N ALA A 99 -0.12 -24.06 15.72
CA ALA A 99 -0.34 -22.95 16.65
C ALA A 99 -0.67 -21.60 15.98
N LEU A 100 -0.44 -21.49 14.66
CA LEU A 100 -0.70 -20.28 13.87
C LEU A 100 -1.96 -20.38 13.01
N LYS A 101 -2.65 -21.53 13.02
CA LYS A 101 -3.86 -21.74 12.24
C LYS A 101 -5.08 -21.08 12.88
N ASP A 102 -6.02 -20.66 12.05
CA ASP A 102 -7.34 -20.23 12.48
C ASP A 102 -8.27 -21.41 12.83
N ASP A 103 -9.50 -21.10 13.22
CA ASP A 103 -10.55 -22.05 13.58
C ASP A 103 -10.93 -23.02 12.43
N LYS A 104 -10.57 -22.69 11.19
CA LYS A 104 -10.79 -23.51 9.98
C LYS A 104 -9.52 -24.24 9.54
N GLY A 105 -8.46 -24.20 10.35
CA GLY A 105 -7.18 -24.86 10.06
C GLY A 105 -6.34 -24.14 8.99
N ARG A 106 -6.69 -22.90 8.63
CA ARG A 106 -5.97 -22.09 7.64
C ARG A 106 -4.84 -21.35 8.32
N PHE A 107 -3.68 -21.30 7.68
CA PHE A 107 -2.54 -20.51 8.17
C PHE A 107 -2.79 -19.01 8.02
N ALA A 108 -3.31 -18.61 6.86
CA ALA A 108 -3.66 -17.22 6.54
C ALA A 108 -4.82 -17.17 5.53
N VAL A 109 -5.43 -16.00 5.42
CA VAL A 109 -6.35 -15.66 4.32
C VAL A 109 -5.78 -14.45 3.61
N TRP A 110 -5.51 -14.60 2.31
CA TRP A 110 -5.08 -13.48 1.48
C TRP A 110 -6.29 -12.85 0.80
N SER A 111 -6.49 -11.54 0.97
CA SER A 111 -7.38 -10.77 0.10
C SER A 111 -6.61 -10.32 -1.13
N PHE A 112 -7.11 -10.67 -2.32
CA PHE A 112 -6.49 -10.23 -3.57
C PHE A 112 -6.81 -8.78 -3.92
N VAL A 113 -7.92 -8.27 -3.41
CA VAL A 113 -8.33 -6.88 -3.56
C VAL A 113 -8.24 -6.21 -2.18
N PRO A 114 -7.35 -5.24 -1.98
CA PRO A 114 -7.29 -4.50 -0.73
C PRO A 114 -8.51 -3.58 -0.59
N GLN A 115 -8.84 -3.18 0.63
CA GLN A 115 -10.08 -2.45 0.95
C GLN A 115 -10.22 -1.09 0.25
N TYR A 116 -9.10 -0.51 -0.20
CA TYR A 116 -9.04 0.74 -0.94
C TYR A 116 -9.14 0.56 -2.46
N ILE A 117 -9.33 -0.65 -2.97
CA ILE A 117 -9.60 -0.92 -4.40
C ILE A 117 -11.01 -1.47 -4.55
N ILE A 118 -11.78 -0.94 -5.50
CA ILE A 118 -13.09 -1.47 -5.90
C ILE A 118 -12.90 -2.27 -7.19
N ALA A 119 -13.12 -3.58 -7.11
CA ALA A 119 -13.12 -4.47 -8.26
C ALA A 119 -14.56 -4.90 -8.60
N ASP A 120 -14.78 -5.35 -9.85
CA ASP A 120 -16.11 -5.77 -10.31
C ASP A 120 -16.68 -6.95 -9.51
N SER A 121 -18.00 -6.96 -9.33
CA SER A 121 -18.75 -7.87 -8.44
C SER A 121 -18.85 -9.34 -8.90
N ASP A 122 -18.35 -9.65 -10.10
CA ASP A 122 -18.41 -11.01 -10.67
C ASP A 122 -17.36 -11.96 -10.05
N VAL A 123 -16.45 -11.42 -9.24
CA VAL A 123 -15.41 -12.16 -8.55
C VAL A 123 -15.97 -12.75 -7.26
N LYS A 124 -16.29 -14.06 -7.27
CA LYS A 124 -16.85 -14.77 -6.09
C LYS A 124 -16.16 -16.07 -5.72
N SER A 125 -15.03 -16.39 -6.35
CA SER A 125 -14.35 -17.67 -6.10
C SER A 125 -13.13 -17.49 -5.21
N ASN A 126 -13.03 -18.33 -4.18
CA ASN A 126 -11.82 -18.48 -3.39
C ASN A 126 -10.88 -19.45 -4.09
N MET A 127 -9.58 -19.33 -3.86
CA MET A 127 -8.60 -20.38 -4.20
C MET A 127 -8.00 -20.97 -2.93
N ILE A 128 -7.44 -22.17 -3.04
CA ILE A 128 -6.69 -22.81 -1.98
C ILE A 128 -5.22 -22.80 -2.39
N VAL A 129 -4.35 -22.27 -1.53
CA VAL A 129 -2.90 -22.24 -1.73
C VAL A 129 -2.24 -23.12 -0.67
N GLU A 130 -1.65 -24.21 -1.12
CA GLU A 130 -0.88 -25.13 -0.28
C GLU A 130 0.62 -24.87 -0.48
N ILE A 131 1.29 -24.35 0.54
CA ILE A 131 2.72 -24.10 0.56
C ILE A 131 3.39 -25.23 1.32
N TYR A 132 4.16 -26.05 0.61
CA TYR A 132 4.92 -27.13 1.20
C TYR A 132 6.33 -26.65 1.49
N VAL A 133 6.73 -26.74 2.76
CA VAL A 133 8.06 -26.33 3.22
C VAL A 133 8.82 -27.50 3.84
N LEU A 134 10.13 -27.52 3.62
CA LEU A 134 11.04 -28.43 4.33
C LEU A 134 12.35 -27.68 4.59
N ASN A 135 12.60 -27.37 5.86
CA ASN A 135 13.87 -26.82 6.30
C ASN A 135 14.92 -27.94 6.29
N ASP A 136 16.15 -27.60 5.93
CA ASP A 136 17.25 -28.56 5.86
C ASP A 136 18.54 -27.90 6.35
N GLU A 137 19.53 -28.70 6.71
CA GLU A 137 20.87 -28.16 6.98
C GLU A 137 21.46 -27.63 5.67
N ASP A 138 21.97 -26.40 5.68
CA ASP A 138 22.64 -25.83 4.51
C ASP A 138 23.87 -26.69 4.16
N PRO A 139 23.92 -27.34 2.99
CA PRO A 139 25.00 -28.25 2.63
C PRO A 139 26.31 -27.52 2.27
N SER A 140 26.33 -26.19 2.33
CA SER A 140 27.48 -25.37 1.93
C SER A 140 28.67 -25.54 2.90
N PRO A 141 29.92 -25.56 2.42
CA PRO A 141 31.13 -25.76 3.27
C PRO A 141 31.38 -24.74 4.39
N GLY A 142 30.56 -23.69 4.50
CA GLY A 142 30.60 -22.67 5.56
C GLY A 142 29.41 -22.71 6.52
N ALA A 143 28.45 -23.61 6.32
CA ALA A 143 27.32 -23.80 7.22
C ALA A 143 27.83 -24.38 8.55
N GLY A 144 27.85 -23.55 9.60
CA GLY A 144 28.26 -23.95 10.95
C GLY A 144 29.59 -23.38 11.47
N MET A 145 30.35 -22.57 10.70
CA MET A 145 31.69 -22.13 11.11
C MET A 145 31.81 -20.70 11.69
N SER A 146 30.73 -19.97 11.94
CA SER A 146 30.83 -18.63 12.54
C SER A 146 29.77 -18.35 13.60
N THR A 147 30.20 -18.00 14.81
CA THR A 147 29.35 -17.28 15.77
C THR A 147 28.92 -15.95 15.14
N LEU A 148 27.62 -15.78 14.93
CA LEU A 148 27.06 -14.55 14.38
C LEU A 148 27.33 -13.40 15.36
N SER A 149 27.88 -12.30 14.85
CA SER A 149 28.09 -11.07 15.64
C SER A 149 27.03 -10.03 15.28
N PRO A 150 26.50 -9.27 16.25
CA PRO A 150 25.53 -8.23 15.98
C PRO A 150 26.20 -7.00 15.32
N ASP A 151 25.44 -6.27 14.51
CA ASP A 151 25.83 -4.96 14.04
C ASP A 151 25.71 -3.88 15.13
N LYS A 152 26.09 -2.64 14.80
CA LYS A 152 26.06 -1.49 15.75
C LYS A 152 24.68 -1.24 16.36
N ASN A 153 23.60 -1.70 15.72
CA ASN A 153 22.22 -1.50 16.15
C ASN A 153 21.63 -2.77 16.81
N GLY A 154 22.47 -3.78 17.07
CA GLY A 154 22.08 -5.03 17.72
C GLY A 154 21.45 -6.07 16.79
N TYR A 155 21.52 -5.91 15.46
CA TYR A 155 20.96 -6.88 14.52
C TYR A 155 21.98 -7.95 14.14
N TYR A 156 21.55 -9.20 14.13
CA TYR A 156 22.32 -10.34 13.61
C TYR A 156 21.89 -10.68 12.18
N ASN A 157 22.84 -11.02 11.31
CA ASN A 157 22.54 -11.56 9.98
C ASN A 157 22.32 -13.07 10.07
N ILE A 158 21.07 -13.51 10.12
CA ILE A 158 20.70 -14.91 10.32
C ILE A 158 20.60 -15.61 8.95
N PRO A 159 21.42 -16.64 8.68
CA PRO A 159 21.27 -17.45 7.49
C PRO A 159 20.01 -18.31 7.56
N TYR A 160 19.36 -18.56 6.43
CA TYR A 160 18.21 -19.47 6.31
C TYR A 160 18.34 -20.35 5.06
N TYR A 161 17.74 -21.54 5.12
CA TYR A 161 17.78 -22.52 4.04
C TYR A 161 16.50 -23.40 4.05
N ILE A 162 15.56 -23.12 3.15
CA ILE A 162 14.27 -23.79 3.13
C ILE A 162 13.89 -24.25 1.73
N ASN A 163 13.45 -25.50 1.59
CA ASN A 163 12.84 -25.97 0.35
C ASN A 163 11.38 -25.54 0.32
N CYS A 164 10.93 -25.04 -0.83
CA CYS A 164 9.57 -24.58 -1.02
C CYS A 164 9.02 -25.06 -2.36
N ARG A 165 7.82 -25.64 -2.32
CA ARG A 165 6.96 -25.84 -3.48
C ARG A 165 5.54 -25.45 -3.10
N TYR A 166 4.71 -25.12 -4.08
CA TYR A 166 3.34 -24.76 -3.79
C TYR A 166 2.38 -25.28 -4.85
N LYS A 167 1.13 -25.45 -4.44
CA LYS A 167 0.03 -25.88 -5.27
C LYS A 167 -1.14 -24.94 -5.06
N VAL A 168 -1.80 -24.56 -6.15
CA VAL A 168 -2.99 -23.72 -6.14
C VAL A 168 -4.13 -24.52 -6.74
N THR A 169 -5.24 -24.58 -6.02
CA THR A 169 -6.44 -25.29 -6.48
C THR A 169 -7.69 -24.43 -6.33
N THR A 170 -8.72 -24.77 -7.11
CA THR A 170 -10.07 -24.30 -6.83
C THR A 170 -10.65 -25.06 -5.63
N PRO A 171 -11.74 -24.59 -5.00
CA PRO A 171 -12.42 -25.30 -3.92
C PRO A 171 -12.99 -26.67 -4.36
N ARG A 172 -13.09 -26.90 -5.68
CA ARG A 172 -13.52 -28.18 -6.28
C ARG A 172 -12.35 -29.14 -6.51
N GLY A 173 -11.11 -28.74 -6.20
CA GLY A 173 -9.90 -29.54 -6.34
C GLY A 173 -9.23 -29.49 -7.71
N GLU A 174 -9.68 -28.60 -8.61
CA GLU A 174 -9.00 -28.39 -9.91
C GLU A 174 -7.66 -27.68 -9.67
N VAL A 175 -6.58 -28.23 -10.22
CA VAL A 175 -5.24 -27.66 -10.11
C VAL A 175 -5.09 -26.50 -11.09
N LEU A 176 -4.88 -25.31 -10.55
CA LEU A 176 -4.65 -24.09 -11.32
C LEU A 176 -3.16 -23.85 -11.59
N LEU A 177 -2.32 -24.21 -10.62
CA LEU A 177 -0.88 -23.99 -10.67
C LEU A 177 -0.19 -24.96 -9.71
N GLU A 178 0.93 -25.53 -10.11
CA GLU A 178 1.81 -26.30 -9.25
C GLU A 178 3.25 -25.98 -9.64
N GLU A 179 3.99 -25.41 -8.70
CA GLU A 179 5.33 -24.87 -8.96
C GLU A 179 6.28 -25.31 -7.85
N ASN A 180 7.51 -25.57 -8.26
CA ASN A 180 8.58 -25.94 -7.36
C ASN A 180 9.64 -24.84 -7.36
N LEU A 181 9.69 -24.09 -6.26
CA LEU A 181 10.63 -22.99 -6.09
C LEU A 181 12.05 -23.49 -5.74
N GLY A 182 12.19 -24.79 -5.45
CA GLY A 182 13.44 -25.39 -5.01
C GLY A 182 13.85 -24.87 -3.64
N THR A 183 15.15 -24.70 -3.44
CA THR A 183 15.70 -24.14 -2.20
C THR A 183 15.75 -22.62 -2.24
N LEU A 184 15.11 -21.98 -1.26
CA LEU A 184 15.25 -20.57 -0.92
C LEU A 184 16.30 -20.43 0.19
N SER A 185 17.36 -19.66 -0.07
CA SER A 185 18.42 -19.45 0.92
C SER A 185 19.03 -18.06 0.85
N GLY A 186 19.51 -17.58 1.99
CA GLY A 186 20.07 -16.24 2.12
C GLY A 186 20.33 -15.88 3.58
N THR A 187 20.42 -14.57 3.84
CA THR A 187 20.57 -14.01 5.19
C THR A 187 19.52 -12.93 5.43
N MET A 188 18.95 -12.87 6.63
CA MET A 188 18.04 -11.80 7.03
C MET A 188 18.44 -11.21 8.38
N LYS A 189 18.30 -9.89 8.53
CA LYS A 189 18.60 -9.21 9.79
C LYS A 189 17.52 -9.49 10.83
N SER A 190 17.91 -9.91 12.03
CA SER A 190 17.00 -10.08 13.17
C SER A 190 17.65 -9.68 14.50
N LYS A 191 16.85 -9.09 15.40
CA LYS A 191 17.20 -8.83 16.80
C LYS A 191 16.83 -9.97 17.74
N ASN A 192 16.01 -10.92 17.27
CA ASN A 192 15.43 -11.96 18.10
C ASN A 192 16.35 -13.18 18.27
N TYR A 193 17.51 -13.18 17.60
CA TYR A 193 18.48 -14.25 17.72
C TYR A 193 19.15 -14.25 19.09
N LYS A 194 19.04 -15.39 19.79
CA LYS A 194 19.76 -15.66 21.03
C LYS A 194 20.97 -16.54 20.70
N ALA A 195 22.17 -16.00 20.88
CA ALA A 195 23.39 -16.78 20.70
C ALA A 195 23.41 -17.93 21.74
N PRO A 196 23.83 -19.15 21.36
CA PRO A 196 23.98 -20.24 22.32
C PRO A 196 25.00 -19.82 23.39
N ALA A 197 24.75 -20.22 24.65
CA ALA A 197 25.67 -19.95 25.74
C ALA A 197 27.04 -20.58 25.42
N PRO A 198 28.16 -19.91 25.74
CA PRO A 198 29.48 -20.50 25.55
C PRO A 198 29.56 -21.79 26.36
N SER A 199 29.76 -22.93 25.68
CA SER A 199 29.83 -24.24 26.32
C SER A 199 31.01 -24.28 27.30
N SER A 200 30.73 -24.34 28.60
CA SER A 200 31.72 -24.62 29.62
C SER A 200 32.05 -26.11 29.62
N GLY A 201 33.02 -26.51 28.78
CA GLY A 201 33.76 -27.77 28.90
C GLY A 201 33.42 -28.87 27.87
N GLY A 202 34.49 -29.45 27.30
CA GLY A 202 34.49 -30.79 26.70
C GLY A 202 34.02 -30.90 25.24
N ILE A 203 34.95 -31.22 24.34
CA ILE A 203 34.67 -31.73 22.99
C ILE A 203 33.93 -33.08 23.17
N LEU A 204 32.59 -33.11 23.06
CA LEU A 204 31.72 -34.25 22.67
C LEU A 204 30.31 -34.32 23.29
N SER A 205 29.79 -33.29 23.98
CA SER A 205 28.38 -33.34 24.40
C SER A 205 27.68 -31.99 24.23
N VAL A 206 27.10 -31.78 23.04
CA VAL A 206 26.03 -30.80 22.86
C VAL A 206 24.74 -31.51 23.24
N THR A 207 24.32 -31.38 24.50
CA THR A 207 22.93 -31.65 24.87
C THR A 207 22.11 -30.52 24.29
N VAL A 208 21.46 -30.76 23.14
CA VAL A 208 20.44 -29.87 22.61
C VAL A 208 19.26 -29.98 23.56
N GLU A 209 18.95 -28.92 24.32
CA GLU A 209 17.65 -28.84 24.98
C GLU A 209 16.57 -28.92 23.90
N GLU A 210 15.71 -29.94 23.97
CA GLU A 210 14.54 -30.11 23.08
C GLU A 210 13.55 -28.96 23.28
N SER A 211 13.84 -27.81 22.67
CA SER A 211 12.87 -26.73 22.56
C SER A 211 11.91 -27.04 21.41
N ASN A 212 10.62 -27.11 21.75
CA ASN A 212 9.52 -27.23 20.78
C ASN A 212 9.31 -25.95 19.94
N GLU A 213 10.06 -24.87 20.18
CA GLU A 213 9.93 -23.60 19.47
C GLU A 213 10.82 -23.51 18.24
N LEU A 214 10.28 -23.01 17.11
CA LEU A 214 11.06 -22.76 15.91
C LEU A 214 12.26 -21.83 16.20
N THR A 215 13.43 -22.17 15.65
CA THR A 215 14.60 -21.29 15.66
C THR A 215 14.33 -20.04 14.82
N GLU A 216 15.07 -18.97 15.05
CA GLU A 216 14.90 -17.73 14.28
C GLU A 216 15.16 -17.94 12.77
N SER A 217 16.13 -18.80 12.44
CA SER A 217 16.43 -19.19 11.05
C SER A 217 15.24 -19.89 10.39
N GLU A 218 14.59 -20.82 11.10
CA GLU A 218 13.39 -21.52 10.62
C GLU A 218 12.22 -20.57 10.38
N ARG A 219 11.97 -19.65 11.34
CA ARG A 219 10.91 -18.64 11.20
C ARG A 219 11.15 -17.73 9.99
N ILE A 220 12.38 -17.28 9.80
CA ILE A 220 12.79 -16.50 8.63
C ILE A 220 12.58 -17.30 7.35
N GLY A 221 12.99 -18.57 7.31
CA GLY A 221 12.79 -19.44 6.15
C GLY A 221 11.32 -19.57 5.77
N ILE A 222 10.45 -19.91 6.73
CA ILE A 222 9.00 -20.03 6.49
C ILE A 222 8.42 -18.69 6.01
N ASN A 223 8.84 -17.57 6.60
CA ASN A 223 8.42 -16.23 6.17
C ASN A 223 8.81 -15.95 4.71
N VAL A 224 10.05 -16.26 4.32
CA VAL A 224 10.54 -16.08 2.95
C VAL A 224 9.77 -16.96 1.97
N ALA A 225 9.54 -18.23 2.31
CA ALA A 225 8.73 -19.13 1.50
C ALA A 225 7.30 -18.60 1.30
N TYR A 226 6.63 -18.23 2.40
CA TYR A 226 5.30 -17.65 2.40
C TYR A 226 5.21 -16.39 1.53
N ASN A 227 6.12 -15.43 1.73
CA ASN A 227 6.12 -14.19 0.97
C ASN A 227 6.51 -14.38 -0.49
N ARG A 228 7.39 -15.34 -0.82
CA ARG A 228 7.74 -15.63 -2.20
C ARG A 228 6.55 -16.24 -2.96
N VAL A 229 5.83 -17.19 -2.36
CA VAL A 229 4.60 -17.73 -2.96
C VAL A 229 3.55 -16.63 -3.08
N ARG A 230 3.35 -15.83 -2.02
CA ARG A 230 2.42 -14.70 -2.05
C ARG A 230 2.74 -13.75 -3.22
N GLN A 231 4.01 -13.39 -3.41
CA GLN A 231 4.45 -12.53 -4.50
C GLN A 231 4.08 -13.11 -5.88
N ASP A 232 4.30 -14.41 -6.10
CA ASP A 232 3.99 -15.08 -7.37
C ASP A 232 2.48 -15.15 -7.64
N ILE A 233 1.68 -15.52 -6.63
CA ILE A 233 0.22 -15.58 -6.76
C ILE A 233 -0.37 -14.19 -6.97
N PHE A 234 0.08 -13.18 -6.21
CA PHE A 234 -0.41 -11.81 -6.37
C PHE A 234 0.03 -11.21 -7.71
N GLY A 235 1.24 -11.51 -8.19
CA GLY A 235 1.68 -11.14 -9.55
C GLY A 235 0.64 -11.50 -10.61
N ARG A 236 -0.03 -12.64 -10.45
CA ARG A 236 -1.07 -13.12 -11.37
C ARG A 236 -2.45 -12.55 -11.03
N TYR A 237 -2.86 -12.59 -9.76
CA TYR A 237 -4.28 -12.49 -9.37
C TYR A 237 -4.62 -11.44 -8.32
N GLY A 238 -3.63 -10.80 -7.67
CA GLY A 238 -3.89 -9.81 -6.62
C GLY A 238 -3.14 -8.48 -6.72
N PHE A 239 -3.61 -7.53 -5.93
CA PHE A 239 -2.93 -6.28 -5.65
C PHE A 239 -2.16 -6.37 -4.33
N GLY A 240 -0.93 -5.86 -4.29
CA GLY A 240 -0.19 -5.81 -3.03
C GLY A 240 1.18 -5.20 -3.15
N THR A 241 1.74 -4.77 -2.02
CA THR A 241 3.11 -4.27 -1.96
C THR A 241 4.08 -5.42 -1.67
N PHE A 242 5.15 -5.49 -2.45
CA PHE A 242 6.18 -6.52 -2.35
C PHE A 242 7.56 -5.90 -2.44
N SER A 243 8.57 -6.62 -1.95
CA SER A 243 9.97 -6.24 -2.10
C SER A 243 10.72 -7.33 -2.85
N SER A 244 11.67 -6.94 -3.69
CA SER A 244 12.57 -7.88 -4.37
C SER A 244 13.98 -7.34 -4.49
N PRO A 245 15.01 -8.20 -4.52
CA PRO A 245 16.38 -7.77 -4.73
C PRO A 245 16.60 -7.40 -6.21
N ILE A 246 16.16 -6.18 -6.57
CA ILE A 246 16.34 -5.65 -7.91
C ILE A 246 17.74 -5.04 -8.00
N LYS A 247 18.63 -5.76 -8.68
CA LYS A 247 20.05 -5.42 -8.80
C LYS A 247 20.43 -5.21 -10.26
N LEU A 248 21.45 -4.39 -10.51
CA LEU A 248 21.99 -4.15 -11.85
C LEU A 248 23.46 -4.57 -11.92
N GLY A 249 23.88 -5.08 -13.08
CA GLY A 249 25.24 -5.60 -13.29
C GLY A 249 26.08 -4.73 -14.21
N VAL A 250 27.39 -4.72 -13.95
CA VAL A 250 28.36 -4.03 -14.80
C VAL A 250 28.65 -4.86 -16.06
N ILE A 251 28.46 -4.25 -17.23
CA ILE A 251 28.81 -4.84 -18.53
C ILE A 251 30.17 -4.28 -18.93
N LYS A 252 31.21 -5.13 -18.93
CA LYS A 252 32.60 -4.69 -19.07
C LYS A 252 32.87 -3.98 -20.41
N GLU A 253 32.22 -4.44 -21.46
CA GLU A 253 32.36 -3.97 -22.84
C GLU A 253 31.64 -2.63 -23.07
N ILE A 254 30.60 -2.32 -22.29
CA ILE A 254 29.80 -1.09 -22.40
C ILE A 254 30.16 -0.16 -21.24
N LYS A 255 31.29 0.54 -21.33
CA LYS A 255 31.82 1.37 -20.23
C LYS A 255 30.85 2.45 -19.74
N ASP A 256 30.06 3.02 -20.64
CA ASP A 256 29.14 4.11 -20.31
C ASP A 256 27.97 3.63 -19.44
N SER A 257 27.55 2.37 -19.58
CA SER A 257 26.50 1.80 -18.73
C SER A 257 26.92 1.76 -17.25
N LYS A 258 28.21 1.54 -16.96
CA LYS A 258 28.73 1.49 -15.59
C LYS A 258 28.45 2.76 -14.80
N LYS A 259 28.50 3.93 -15.43
CA LYS A 259 28.27 5.23 -14.77
C LYS A 259 26.80 5.47 -14.43
N LEU A 260 25.89 4.78 -15.09
CA LEU A 260 24.45 4.95 -14.96
C LEU A 260 23.80 3.95 -13.99
N ILE A 261 24.50 2.87 -13.62
CA ILE A 261 23.96 1.86 -12.69
C ILE A 261 23.54 2.45 -11.35
N GLU A 262 24.42 3.22 -10.70
CA GLU A 262 24.15 3.78 -9.37
C GLU A 262 23.03 4.85 -9.41
N PRO A 263 23.02 5.80 -10.36
CA PRO A 263 21.87 6.68 -10.57
C PRO A 263 20.54 5.92 -10.79
N VAL A 264 20.53 4.90 -11.64
CA VAL A 264 19.30 4.13 -11.93
C VAL A 264 18.84 3.32 -10.72
N LEU A 265 19.75 2.68 -9.97
CA LEU A 265 19.39 1.99 -8.72
C LEU A 265 18.84 2.97 -7.68
N SER A 266 19.42 4.17 -7.58
CA SER A 266 18.92 5.21 -6.68
C SER A 266 17.49 5.65 -7.01
N ILE A 267 17.13 5.72 -8.30
CA ILE A 267 15.74 5.95 -8.73
C ILE A 267 14.83 4.84 -8.22
N PHE A 268 15.22 3.57 -8.37
CA PHE A 268 14.38 2.45 -7.97
C PHE A 268 14.19 2.38 -6.45
N GLU A 269 15.25 2.65 -5.68
CA GLU A 269 15.25 2.69 -4.21
C GLU A 269 14.43 3.85 -3.65
N ASN A 270 14.61 5.05 -4.22
CA ASN A 270 14.10 6.31 -3.66
C ASN A 270 12.95 6.92 -4.48
N LYS A 271 12.26 6.12 -5.32
CA LYS A 271 11.11 6.64 -6.06
C LYS A 271 10.08 7.22 -5.10
N ASN A 272 9.58 8.40 -5.43
CA ASN A 272 8.68 9.15 -4.57
C ASN A 272 7.24 8.63 -4.60
N ALA A 273 6.92 7.78 -5.57
CA ALA A 273 5.57 7.27 -5.83
C ALA A 273 5.59 5.76 -6.16
N LEU A 274 4.41 5.19 -6.44
CA LEU A 274 4.26 3.76 -6.78
C LEU A 274 4.85 3.42 -8.17
N LEU A 275 4.77 4.37 -9.10
CA LEU A 275 5.31 4.33 -10.45
C LEU A 275 6.43 5.35 -10.63
N LEU A 276 7.29 5.11 -11.63
CA LEU A 276 8.29 6.09 -12.05
C LEU A 276 7.63 7.30 -12.73
N ASN A 277 8.04 8.50 -12.36
CA ASN A 277 7.61 9.72 -13.04
C ASN A 277 8.34 9.89 -14.40
N ALA A 278 7.92 10.87 -15.20
CA ALA A 278 8.46 11.08 -16.54
C ALA A 278 9.99 11.30 -16.56
N LYS A 279 10.54 12.06 -15.61
CA LYS A 279 12.00 12.32 -15.50
C LYS A 279 12.77 11.07 -15.09
N GLU A 280 12.23 10.30 -14.15
CA GLU A 280 12.79 9.02 -13.73
C GLU A 280 12.81 8.02 -14.90
N LYS A 281 11.70 7.92 -15.64
CA LYS A 281 11.60 7.08 -16.85
C LYS A 281 12.61 7.48 -17.92
N GLU A 282 12.84 8.77 -18.13
CA GLU A 282 13.84 9.26 -19.08
C GLU A 282 15.26 8.82 -18.72
N GLN A 283 15.64 8.88 -17.43
CA GLN A 283 16.97 8.42 -16.99
C GLN A 283 17.13 6.91 -17.13
N VAL A 284 16.07 6.13 -16.83
CA VAL A 284 16.08 4.68 -17.03
C VAL A 284 16.16 4.33 -18.52
N ARG A 285 15.46 5.08 -19.39
CA ARG A 285 15.53 4.96 -20.86
C ARG A 285 16.95 5.16 -21.38
N MET A 286 17.64 6.22 -20.94
CA MET A 286 19.03 6.47 -21.35
C MET A 286 19.94 5.26 -21.08
N PHE A 287 19.77 4.61 -19.92
CA PHE A 287 20.55 3.41 -19.58
C PHE A 287 20.19 2.21 -20.46
N VAL A 288 18.90 2.00 -20.74
CA VAL A 288 18.40 0.96 -21.63
C VAL A 288 18.94 1.13 -23.05
N ASP A 289 18.85 2.33 -23.61
CA ASP A 289 19.25 2.63 -24.98
C ASP A 289 20.75 2.37 -25.23
N ILE A 290 21.59 2.72 -24.25
CA ILE A 290 23.03 2.45 -24.27
C ILE A 290 23.30 0.94 -24.31
N ILE A 291 22.55 0.14 -23.54
CA ILE A 291 22.75 -1.30 -23.50
C ILE A 291 22.24 -1.95 -24.79
N GLU A 292 21.01 -1.61 -25.25
CA GLU A 292 20.44 -2.18 -26.47
C GLU A 292 21.30 -1.92 -27.70
N THR A 293 21.76 -0.68 -27.87
CA THR A 293 22.59 -0.29 -29.01
C THR A 293 23.89 -1.10 -29.08
N ASN A 294 24.44 -1.48 -27.91
CA ASN A 294 25.75 -2.10 -27.81
C ASN A 294 25.69 -3.59 -27.42
N ILE A 295 24.51 -4.20 -27.29
CA ILE A 295 24.39 -5.59 -26.81
C ILE A 295 25.09 -6.60 -27.73
N GLY A 296 25.13 -6.32 -29.04
CA GLY A 296 25.85 -7.13 -30.02
C GLY A 296 27.38 -7.17 -29.80
N SER A 297 27.94 -6.20 -29.07
CA SER A 297 29.36 -6.18 -28.71
C SER A 297 29.70 -6.98 -27.45
N CYS A 298 28.69 -7.48 -26.72
CA CYS A 298 28.89 -8.21 -25.48
C CYS A 298 29.36 -9.65 -25.73
N SER A 299 30.37 -10.08 -24.98
CA SER A 299 30.78 -11.49 -24.93
C SER A 299 29.69 -12.34 -24.27
N GLU A 300 29.67 -13.66 -24.54
CA GLU A 300 28.75 -14.60 -23.85
C GLU A 300 28.82 -14.48 -22.32
N LYS A 301 30.01 -14.15 -21.80
CA LYS A 301 30.22 -13.94 -20.36
C LYS A 301 29.45 -12.74 -19.81
N THR A 302 29.20 -11.68 -20.59
CA THR A 302 28.53 -10.46 -20.10
C THR A 302 27.15 -10.23 -20.73
N ARG A 303 26.83 -10.91 -21.83
CA ARG A 303 25.55 -10.74 -22.53
C ARG A 303 24.36 -11.06 -21.64
N TRP A 304 24.44 -12.12 -20.83
CA TRP A 304 23.39 -12.44 -19.86
C TRP A 304 23.16 -11.30 -18.84
N VAL A 305 24.21 -10.54 -18.46
CA VAL A 305 24.09 -9.37 -17.58
C VAL A 305 23.38 -8.22 -18.28
N ALA A 306 23.67 -8.01 -19.58
CA ALA A 306 22.97 -7.03 -20.40
C ALA A 306 21.47 -7.35 -20.49
N LEU A 307 21.13 -8.61 -20.75
CA LEU A 307 19.73 -9.07 -20.83
C LEU A 307 19.02 -8.99 -19.48
N HIS A 308 19.71 -9.32 -18.38
CA HIS A 308 19.22 -9.09 -17.01
C HIS A 308 18.85 -7.61 -16.80
N ASN A 309 19.80 -6.70 -17.04
CA ASN A 309 19.59 -5.26 -16.86
C ASN A 309 18.41 -4.76 -17.72
N LEU A 310 18.35 -5.16 -18.99
CA LEU A 310 17.26 -4.78 -19.90
C LEU A 310 15.91 -5.29 -19.39
N SER A 311 15.81 -6.56 -18.97
CA SER A 311 14.55 -7.12 -18.47
C SER A 311 14.01 -6.36 -17.24
N VAL A 312 14.89 -6.00 -16.30
CA VAL A 312 14.54 -5.23 -15.10
C VAL A 312 14.14 -3.80 -15.45
N CYS A 313 14.94 -3.11 -16.26
CA CYS A 313 14.68 -1.72 -16.60
C CYS A 313 13.40 -1.59 -17.44
N TYR A 314 13.14 -2.51 -18.39
CA TYR A 314 11.89 -2.50 -19.15
C TYR A 314 10.67 -2.80 -18.30
N ALA A 315 10.79 -3.62 -17.27
CA ALA A 315 9.70 -3.82 -16.32
C ALA A 315 9.38 -2.50 -15.58
N TRP A 316 10.39 -1.75 -15.14
CA TRP A 316 10.23 -0.42 -14.55
C TRP A 316 9.73 0.66 -15.52
N LEU A 317 10.06 0.54 -16.81
CA LEU A 317 9.52 1.38 -17.88
C LEU A 317 8.09 0.99 -18.28
N GLU A 318 7.50 -0.01 -17.63
CA GLU A 318 6.13 -0.48 -17.87
C GLU A 318 5.94 -1.05 -19.30
N GLU A 319 6.99 -1.70 -19.85
CA GLU A 319 7.00 -2.35 -21.16
C GLU A 319 6.98 -3.88 -21.03
N PRO A 320 5.80 -4.51 -20.86
CA PRO A 320 5.70 -5.93 -20.53
C PRO A 320 6.30 -6.86 -21.60
N GLU A 321 6.08 -6.52 -22.88
CA GLU A 321 6.55 -7.35 -24.01
C GLU A 321 8.07 -7.38 -24.07
N LYS A 322 8.73 -6.23 -23.92
CA LYS A 322 10.20 -6.17 -23.93
C LYS A 322 10.80 -6.77 -22.66
N ALA A 323 10.23 -6.47 -21.49
CA ALA A 323 10.69 -7.05 -20.23
C ALA A 323 10.69 -8.59 -20.30
N SER A 324 9.58 -9.18 -20.75
CA SER A 324 9.42 -10.62 -20.92
C SER A 324 10.35 -11.18 -22.00
N ALA A 325 10.47 -10.51 -23.16
CA ALA A 325 11.34 -10.96 -24.25
C ALA A 325 12.83 -11.00 -23.82
N TYR A 326 13.30 -9.99 -23.11
CA TYR A 326 14.67 -9.96 -22.61
C TYR A 326 14.90 -10.95 -21.47
N TYR A 327 13.92 -11.16 -20.59
CA TYR A 327 14.00 -12.19 -19.56
C TYR A 327 14.09 -13.60 -20.16
N LYS A 328 13.32 -13.89 -21.21
CA LYS A 328 13.41 -15.16 -21.94
C LYS A 328 14.79 -15.36 -22.57
N LYS A 329 15.32 -14.35 -23.27
CA LYS A 329 16.67 -14.38 -23.83
C LYS A 329 17.75 -14.56 -22.74
N TYR A 330 17.56 -13.95 -21.58
CA TYR A 330 18.45 -14.15 -20.43
C TYR A 330 18.44 -15.63 -20.01
N GLY A 331 17.27 -16.24 -19.88
CA GLY A 331 17.13 -17.67 -19.59
C GLY A 331 17.84 -18.56 -20.62
N GLU A 332 17.75 -18.23 -21.91
CA GLU A 332 18.43 -18.94 -23.00
C GLU A 332 19.97 -18.88 -22.86
N GLU A 333 20.53 -17.70 -22.53
CA GLU A 333 21.98 -17.51 -22.31
C GLU A 333 22.51 -18.19 -21.02
N ILE A 334 21.61 -18.61 -20.13
CA ILE A 334 21.98 -19.32 -18.89
C ILE A 334 21.37 -20.72 -18.80
N LYS A 335 20.92 -21.26 -19.94
CA LYS A 335 20.17 -22.52 -19.99
C LYS A 335 20.91 -23.67 -19.33
N GLU A 336 22.22 -23.79 -19.55
CA GLU A 336 23.06 -24.81 -18.90
C GLU A 336 22.97 -24.71 -17.37
N THR A 337 23.09 -23.51 -16.81
CA THR A 337 22.92 -23.23 -15.38
C THR A 337 21.52 -23.61 -14.90
N ILE A 338 20.46 -23.26 -15.65
CA ILE A 338 19.06 -23.60 -15.30
C ILE A 338 18.86 -25.12 -15.31
N ASP A 339 19.33 -25.81 -16.34
CA ASP A 339 19.18 -27.26 -16.51
C ASP A 339 19.96 -28.03 -15.42
N GLU A 340 21.17 -27.57 -15.05
CA GLU A 340 21.94 -28.14 -13.94
C GLU A 340 21.26 -27.92 -12.59
N MET A 341 20.75 -26.71 -12.33
CA MET A 341 19.98 -26.41 -11.12
C MET A 341 18.68 -27.22 -11.05
N ALA A 342 17.99 -27.42 -12.18
CA ALA A 342 16.81 -28.28 -12.26
C ALA A 342 17.15 -29.74 -11.93
N LYS A 343 18.24 -30.28 -12.48
CA LYS A 343 18.73 -31.63 -12.13
C LYS A 343 19.12 -31.73 -10.66
N TRP A 344 19.75 -30.71 -10.09
CA TRP A 344 20.09 -30.68 -8.67
C TRP A 344 18.85 -30.64 -7.78
N ASN A 345 17.85 -29.83 -8.15
CA ASN A 345 16.56 -29.84 -7.46
C ASN A 345 15.89 -31.22 -7.53
N LEU A 346 15.91 -31.88 -8.69
CA LEU A 346 15.42 -33.26 -8.84
C LEU A 346 16.26 -34.27 -8.03
N LEU A 347 17.57 -34.06 -7.90
CA LEU A 347 18.44 -34.87 -7.05
C LEU A 347 18.05 -34.72 -5.57
N LEU A 348 17.88 -33.48 -5.11
CA LEU A 348 17.41 -33.17 -3.76
C LEU A 348 16.01 -33.72 -3.48
N GLN A 349 15.21 -33.95 -4.52
CA GLN A 349 13.88 -34.56 -4.47
C GLN A 349 13.88 -36.09 -4.63
N GLY A 350 15.04 -36.73 -4.82
CA GLY A 350 15.12 -38.17 -5.09
C GLY A 350 14.60 -38.62 -6.47
N LYS A 351 14.14 -37.68 -7.32
CA LYS A 351 13.54 -37.93 -8.63
C LYS A 351 14.56 -37.97 -9.78
N LEU A 352 15.82 -37.61 -9.54
CA LEU A 352 16.86 -37.67 -10.57
C LEU A 352 17.27 -39.13 -10.85
N PRO A 353 17.21 -39.62 -12.11
CA PRO A 353 17.65 -40.98 -12.48
C PRO A 353 19.09 -41.26 -12.04
N LYS A 354 19.39 -42.50 -11.60
CA LYS A 354 20.68 -42.88 -10.99
C LYS A 354 21.87 -42.62 -11.92
N GLU A 355 21.66 -42.74 -13.22
CA GLU A 355 22.65 -42.51 -14.29
C GLU A 355 23.03 -41.04 -14.42
N GLN A 356 22.12 -40.12 -14.08
CA GLN A 356 22.29 -38.68 -14.18
C GLN A 356 22.90 -38.04 -12.90
N ARG A 357 23.15 -38.83 -11.86
CA ARG A 357 23.68 -38.35 -10.56
C ARG A 357 25.21 -38.19 -10.54
N LYS A 358 25.94 -38.87 -11.43
CA LYS A 358 27.42 -38.84 -11.45
C LYS A 358 27.93 -37.51 -12.03
N GLY A 359 28.75 -36.80 -11.25
CA GLY A 359 29.44 -35.57 -11.70
C GLY A 359 28.62 -34.28 -11.57
N LEU A 360 27.41 -34.32 -10.99
CA LEU A 360 26.60 -33.13 -10.74
C LEU A 360 27.20 -32.31 -9.59
N VAL A 361 27.93 -31.25 -9.92
CA VAL A 361 28.49 -30.29 -8.97
C VAL A 361 28.17 -28.89 -9.49
N ILE A 362 27.37 -28.12 -8.74
CA ILE A 362 27.08 -26.73 -9.10
C ILE A 362 28.08 -25.83 -8.39
N GLY A 363 28.84 -25.08 -9.17
CA GLY A 363 29.73 -24.07 -8.63
C GLY A 363 28.98 -22.89 -8.01
N MET A 364 29.59 -22.21 -7.04
CA MET A 364 29.01 -21.00 -6.41
C MET A 364 28.63 -19.90 -7.43
N LYS A 365 29.33 -19.83 -8.57
CA LYS A 365 29.04 -18.85 -9.64
C LYS A 365 27.69 -19.14 -10.30
N ASP A 366 27.41 -20.40 -10.61
CA ASP A 366 26.18 -20.84 -11.26
C ASP A 366 24.99 -20.72 -10.31
N GLN A 367 25.17 -21.05 -9.03
CA GLN A 367 24.16 -20.78 -7.99
C GLN A 367 23.81 -19.28 -7.91
N LYS A 368 24.82 -18.39 -7.95
CA LYS A 368 24.58 -16.94 -7.92
C LYS A 368 23.89 -16.44 -9.19
N LYS A 369 24.27 -16.97 -10.36
CA LYS A 369 23.66 -16.64 -11.65
C LYS A 369 22.18 -17.05 -11.67
N PHE A 370 21.89 -18.28 -11.25
CA PHE A 370 20.53 -18.81 -11.12
C PHE A 370 19.69 -18.01 -10.11
N ARG A 371 20.26 -17.66 -8.95
CA ARG A 371 19.58 -16.84 -7.95
C ARG A 371 19.19 -15.48 -8.54
N ASN A 372 20.12 -14.76 -9.18
CA ASN A 372 19.80 -13.48 -9.82
C ASN A 372 18.68 -13.59 -10.87
N TYR A 373 18.65 -14.70 -11.61
CA TYR A 373 17.58 -14.98 -12.59
C TYR A 373 16.21 -15.21 -11.92
N LYS A 374 16.16 -16.01 -10.86
CA LYS A 374 14.92 -16.31 -10.13
C LYS A 374 14.41 -15.14 -9.29
N ASP A 375 15.32 -14.38 -8.69
CA ASP A 375 15.02 -13.23 -7.84
C ASP A 375 14.11 -12.19 -8.53
N ILE A 376 14.33 -11.96 -9.84
CA ILE A 376 13.57 -10.97 -10.61
C ILE A 376 12.35 -11.54 -11.35
N GLU A 377 12.22 -12.87 -11.43
CA GLU A 377 11.26 -13.59 -12.30
C GLU A 377 9.84 -13.04 -12.20
N THR A 378 9.29 -13.01 -10.99
CA THR A 378 7.92 -12.54 -10.74
C THR A 378 7.75 -11.07 -11.13
N PHE A 379 8.74 -10.22 -10.80
CA PHE A 379 8.70 -8.80 -11.12
C PHE A 379 8.69 -8.57 -12.63
N VAL A 380 9.68 -9.09 -13.36
CA VAL A 380 9.80 -8.86 -14.82
C VAL A 380 8.68 -9.51 -15.62
N THR A 381 8.08 -10.59 -15.11
CA THR A 381 6.99 -11.28 -15.79
C THR A 381 5.65 -10.58 -15.57
N TYR A 382 5.38 -10.07 -14.36
CA TYR A 382 4.02 -9.63 -13.99
C TYR A 382 3.88 -8.16 -13.66
N TYR A 383 4.91 -7.46 -13.20
CA TYR A 383 4.78 -6.07 -12.75
C TYR A 383 4.29 -5.15 -13.87
N ALA A 384 5.03 -5.06 -14.98
CA ALA A 384 4.68 -4.20 -16.11
C ALA A 384 3.33 -4.58 -16.74
N ALA A 385 3.02 -5.88 -16.82
CA ALA A 385 1.76 -6.36 -17.36
C ALA A 385 0.56 -5.94 -16.48
N GLY A 386 0.73 -6.02 -15.15
CA GLY A 386 -0.25 -5.54 -14.18
C GLY A 386 -0.46 -4.03 -14.27
N VAL A 387 0.63 -3.25 -14.29
CA VAL A 387 0.56 -1.78 -14.42
C VAL A 387 -0.17 -1.39 -15.70
N LYS A 388 0.18 -2.02 -16.84
CA LYS A 388 -0.42 -1.68 -18.13
C LYS A 388 -1.90 -2.06 -18.20
N ARG A 389 -2.31 -3.17 -17.57
CA ARG A 389 -3.73 -3.57 -17.49
C ARG A 389 -4.57 -2.56 -16.71
N TYR A 390 -4.02 -1.98 -15.64
CA TYR A 390 -4.74 -1.09 -14.72
C TYR A 390 -4.17 0.33 -14.73
N GLU A 391 -3.84 0.85 -15.91
CA GLU A 391 -3.13 2.12 -16.06
C GLU A 391 -3.86 3.28 -15.34
N LYS A 392 -5.18 3.41 -15.51
CA LYS A 392 -5.97 4.48 -14.88
C LYS A 392 -5.99 4.40 -13.35
N LEU A 393 -6.16 3.19 -12.79
CA LEU A 393 -6.08 2.93 -11.35
C LEU A 393 -4.68 3.31 -10.85
N MET A 394 -3.64 2.77 -11.48
CA MET A 394 -2.25 2.98 -11.08
C MET A 394 -1.87 4.45 -11.12
N THR A 395 -2.24 5.19 -12.17
CA THR A 395 -2.08 6.65 -12.24
C THR A 395 -2.78 7.35 -11.08
N THR A 396 -3.96 6.88 -10.69
CA THR A 396 -4.74 7.49 -9.62
C THR A 396 -4.16 7.24 -8.23
N ILE A 397 -3.74 6.01 -7.94
CA ILE A 397 -3.12 5.65 -6.65
C ILE A 397 -1.66 6.12 -6.53
N ASN A 398 -1.06 6.61 -7.61
CA ASN A 398 0.29 7.17 -7.61
C ASN A 398 0.38 8.57 -6.97
N ARG A 399 -0.77 9.19 -6.65
CA ARG A 399 -0.84 10.49 -5.95
C ARG A 399 -0.43 10.35 -4.48
N ASP A 400 -0.21 11.47 -3.80
CA ASP A 400 -0.07 11.47 -2.35
C ASP A 400 -1.42 11.19 -1.68
N LEU A 401 -1.77 9.90 -1.58
CA LEU A 401 -3.07 9.44 -1.07
C LEU A 401 -3.31 9.89 0.37
N GLY A 402 -2.25 9.93 1.18
CA GLY A 402 -2.30 10.38 2.56
C GLY A 402 -2.73 11.84 2.65
N LYS A 403 -2.05 12.75 1.93
CA LYS A 403 -2.45 14.17 1.83
C LYS A 403 -3.88 14.30 1.32
N PHE A 404 -4.19 13.55 0.28
CA PHE A 404 -5.46 13.65 -0.44
C PHE A 404 -6.67 13.29 0.43
N VAL A 405 -6.63 12.14 1.11
CA VAL A 405 -7.74 11.70 1.98
C VAL A 405 -7.82 12.50 3.29
N ASP A 406 -6.68 12.96 3.83
CA ASP A 406 -6.68 13.79 5.04
C ASP A 406 -7.27 15.19 4.78
N PHE A 407 -6.89 15.80 3.65
CA PHE A 407 -7.42 17.10 3.23
C PHE A 407 -8.92 17.00 2.92
N TYR A 408 -9.36 15.92 2.27
CA TYR A 408 -10.78 15.68 2.04
C TYR A 408 -11.55 15.59 3.37
N ALA A 409 -11.11 14.75 4.30
CA ALA A 409 -11.79 14.54 5.58
C ALA A 409 -11.90 15.84 6.40
N HIS A 410 -10.83 16.64 6.42
CA HIS A 410 -10.86 17.94 7.10
C HIS A 410 -11.75 18.95 6.38
N ASN A 411 -11.72 19.01 5.05
CA ASN A 411 -12.58 19.91 4.29
C ASN A 411 -14.07 19.56 4.45
N ASP A 412 -14.45 18.28 4.37
CA ASP A 412 -15.85 17.84 4.51
C ASP A 412 -16.38 18.11 5.92
N LEU A 413 -15.56 17.84 6.95
CA LEU A 413 -15.91 18.13 8.34
C LEU A 413 -16.01 19.64 8.60
N LEU A 414 -15.09 20.46 8.07
CA LEU A 414 -15.17 21.92 8.17
C LEU A 414 -16.39 22.47 7.44
N CYS A 415 -16.70 21.97 6.24
CA CYS A 415 -17.92 22.35 5.52
C CYS A 415 -19.17 22.00 6.32
N SER A 416 -19.20 20.80 6.93
CA SER A 416 -20.30 20.37 7.80
C SER A 416 -20.45 21.27 9.04
N LEU A 417 -19.35 21.67 9.68
CA LEU A 417 -19.34 22.54 10.85
C LEU A 417 -19.77 23.98 10.56
N TYR A 418 -19.38 24.48 9.39
CA TYR A 418 -19.75 25.82 8.91
C TYR A 418 -21.06 25.83 8.11
N GLU A 419 -21.76 24.68 8.06
CA GLU A 419 -23.07 24.56 7.44
C GLU A 419 -23.03 24.95 5.94
N ILE A 420 -21.94 24.56 5.27
CA ILE A 420 -21.69 24.72 3.84
C ILE A 420 -22.16 23.43 3.14
N ASP A 421 -23.04 23.57 2.13
CA ASP A 421 -23.53 22.45 1.34
C ASP A 421 -22.73 22.19 0.04
N TYR A 422 -21.72 23.02 -0.23
CA TYR A 422 -20.75 22.93 -1.32
C TYR A 422 -19.38 22.39 -0.82
N PRO A 423 -18.64 21.56 -1.58
CA PRO A 423 -17.34 21.02 -1.20
C PRO A 423 -16.22 22.07 -1.29
N PHE A 424 -16.27 23.08 -0.41
CA PHE A 424 -15.25 24.12 -0.35
C PHE A 424 -13.91 23.55 0.16
N GLN A 425 -12.83 23.90 -0.53
CA GLN A 425 -11.48 23.43 -0.19
C GLN A 425 -10.73 24.46 0.65
N PHE A 426 -10.80 24.34 1.98
CA PHE A 426 -9.94 25.10 2.90
C PHE A 426 -8.48 24.64 2.79
N PHE A 427 -8.29 23.32 2.70
CA PHE A 427 -7.05 22.68 2.26
C PHE A 427 -7.17 22.32 0.78
N PRO A 428 -6.68 23.16 -0.15
CA PRO A 428 -6.69 22.83 -1.56
C PRO A 428 -5.77 21.64 -1.85
N LEU A 429 -6.21 20.82 -2.79
CA LEU A 429 -5.42 19.70 -3.31
C LEU A 429 -4.36 20.18 -4.31
N GLN A 430 -4.59 21.35 -4.93
CA GLN A 430 -3.67 22.02 -5.82
C GLN A 430 -2.57 22.73 -5.02
N ASP A 431 -1.37 22.77 -5.60
CA ASP A 431 -0.29 23.58 -5.05
C ASP A 431 -0.53 25.07 -5.35
N PHE A 432 -0.09 25.93 -4.44
CA PHE A 432 -0.15 27.37 -4.63
C PHE A 432 0.98 27.83 -5.56
N ALA A 433 0.66 28.75 -6.46
CA ALA A 433 1.65 29.37 -7.32
C ALA A 433 2.49 30.42 -6.56
N GLY A 434 3.68 30.72 -7.07
CA GLY A 434 4.62 31.66 -6.43
C GLY A 434 5.25 31.13 -5.13
N THR A 435 5.57 32.03 -4.20
CA THR A 435 6.15 31.73 -2.88
C THR A 435 5.34 32.36 -1.75
N PRO A 436 4.04 32.04 -1.58
CA PRO A 436 3.22 32.66 -0.56
C PRO A 436 3.76 32.31 0.84
N LYS A 437 3.76 33.29 1.74
CA LYS A 437 4.07 33.14 3.17
C LYS A 437 2.79 33.08 4.01
N ARG A 438 1.75 33.77 3.57
CA ARG A 438 0.45 33.85 4.24
C ARG A 438 -0.65 34.10 3.22
N MET A 439 -1.84 33.53 3.47
CA MET A 439 -3.08 33.85 2.79
C MET A 439 -4.16 34.12 3.83
N ASP A 440 -4.84 35.25 3.72
CA ASP A 440 -6.05 35.54 4.48
C ASP A 440 -7.25 35.45 3.54
N GLY A 441 -8.34 34.84 3.99
CA GLY A 441 -9.51 34.65 3.15
C GLY A 441 -10.82 34.74 3.92
N THR A 442 -11.89 34.93 3.15
CA THR A 442 -13.26 34.99 3.66
C THR A 442 -14.17 34.26 2.70
N LEU A 443 -15.03 33.38 3.23
CA LEU A 443 -16.09 32.70 2.50
C LEU A 443 -17.44 33.19 3.03
N LEU A 444 -18.37 33.48 2.12
CA LEU A 444 -19.71 33.96 2.41
C LEU A 444 -20.72 33.14 1.59
N LYS A 445 -21.69 32.51 2.28
CA LYS A 445 -22.96 32.06 1.67
C LYS A 445 -23.95 33.20 1.78
N GLU A 446 -24.70 33.48 0.72
CA GLU A 446 -25.77 34.48 0.76
C GLU A 446 -26.71 34.24 1.95
N GLY A 447 -27.00 35.31 2.72
CA GLY A 447 -27.83 35.23 3.92
C GLY A 447 -27.18 34.63 5.18
N SER A 448 -25.88 34.29 5.15
CA SER A 448 -25.16 33.71 6.28
C SER A 448 -24.02 34.62 6.79
N ASP A 449 -23.54 34.36 8.02
CA ASP A 449 -22.37 35.06 8.57
C ASP A 449 -21.07 34.60 7.87
N PRO A 450 -20.13 35.54 7.58
CA PRO A 450 -18.90 35.22 6.89
C PRO A 450 -17.98 34.32 7.72
N ILE A 451 -17.29 33.42 7.02
CA ILE A 451 -16.29 32.51 7.58
C ILE A 451 -14.92 33.05 7.18
N SER A 452 -14.11 33.41 8.16
CA SER A 452 -12.73 33.84 7.94
C SER A 452 -11.80 32.63 8.01
N PHE A 453 -10.79 32.59 7.15
CA PHE A 453 -9.75 31.56 7.20
C PHE A 453 -8.37 32.16 6.92
N GLN A 454 -7.37 31.65 7.63
CA GLN A 454 -5.99 32.06 7.48
C GLN A 454 -5.12 30.83 7.22
N VAL A 455 -4.27 30.90 6.20
CA VAL A 455 -3.27 29.89 5.89
C VAL A 455 -1.87 30.49 6.02
N ARG A 456 -0.96 29.76 6.66
CA ARG A 456 0.47 30.07 6.66
C ARG A 456 1.25 28.97 5.96
N PHE A 457 2.34 29.39 5.33
CA PHE A 457 3.19 28.50 4.55
C PHE A 457 4.59 28.37 5.18
N ASP A 458 5.24 27.23 4.94
CA ASP A 458 6.64 27.04 5.28
C ASP A 458 7.59 27.57 4.18
N SER A 459 8.90 27.42 4.38
CA SER A 459 9.92 27.82 3.40
C SER A 459 9.84 27.05 2.08
N ASP A 460 9.24 25.86 2.09
CA ASP A 460 9.07 24.98 0.93
C ASP A 460 7.73 25.23 0.22
N ARG A 461 6.98 26.26 0.64
CA ARG A 461 5.68 26.69 0.10
C ARG A 461 4.53 25.73 0.42
N ARG A 462 4.69 24.86 1.41
CA ARG A 462 3.65 23.94 1.86
C ARG A 462 2.80 24.59 2.95
N ILE A 463 1.54 24.18 3.07
CA ILE A 463 0.68 24.65 4.16
C ILE A 463 1.28 24.17 5.47
N LYS A 464 1.62 25.11 6.35
CA LYS A 464 2.12 24.88 7.70
C LYS A 464 1.01 24.96 8.74
N GLN A 465 -0.01 25.78 8.47
CA GLN A 465 -1.06 26.10 9.42
C GLN A 465 -2.31 26.57 8.69
N LEU A 466 -3.47 26.09 9.11
CA LEU A 466 -4.78 26.62 8.78
C LEU A 466 -5.54 26.94 10.08
N GLU A 467 -6.15 28.11 10.10
CA GLU A 467 -7.11 28.53 11.13
C GLU A 467 -8.38 29.00 10.45
N THR A 468 -9.54 28.59 10.95
CA THR A 468 -10.84 29.04 10.47
C THR A 468 -11.70 29.54 11.62
N GLU A 469 -12.50 30.56 11.35
CA GLU A 469 -13.31 31.27 12.34
C GLU A 469 -14.64 31.68 11.73
N GLN A 470 -15.73 31.47 12.47
CA GLN A 470 -17.02 32.10 12.20
C GLN A 470 -17.55 32.72 13.50
N ILE A 471 -17.99 33.97 13.41
CA ILE A 471 -18.69 34.66 14.49
C ILE A 471 -20.18 34.63 14.15
N SER A 472 -20.91 33.71 14.76
CA SER A 472 -22.37 33.62 14.66
C SER A 472 -23.05 34.34 15.83
N ARG A 473 -24.26 34.85 15.63
CA ARG A 473 -25.10 35.38 16.74
C ARG A 473 -25.92 34.24 17.34
N GLY A 474 -25.92 34.12 18.67
CA GLY A 474 -26.78 33.21 19.44
C GLY A 474 -28.08 33.88 19.92
N ASP A 475 -28.97 33.07 20.50
CA ASP A 475 -30.36 33.40 20.88
C ASP A 475 -30.54 34.65 21.79
N ASP A 476 -29.52 35.04 22.55
CA ASP A 476 -29.53 36.20 23.47
C ASP A 476 -28.88 37.46 22.86
N GLY A 477 -28.50 37.40 21.58
CA GLY A 477 -27.70 38.42 20.92
C GLY A 477 -26.20 38.33 21.24
N SER A 478 -25.75 37.33 22.01
CA SER A 478 -24.33 37.07 22.23
C SER A 478 -23.68 36.48 20.97
N LYS A 479 -22.37 36.67 20.83
CA LYS A 479 -21.60 36.12 19.72
C LYS A 479 -21.15 34.71 20.09
N GLU A 480 -21.71 33.66 19.46
CA GLU A 480 -21.11 32.32 19.47
C GLU A 480 -19.97 32.32 18.45
N LYS A 481 -18.74 32.31 18.96
CA LYS A 481 -17.53 32.27 18.15
C LYS A 481 -17.08 30.82 17.96
N LEU A 482 -17.24 30.30 16.76
CA LEU A 482 -16.73 28.99 16.38
C LEU A 482 -15.31 29.16 15.82
N PHE A 483 -14.33 28.55 16.49
CA PHE A 483 -12.98 28.43 15.98
C PHE A 483 -12.71 26.97 15.62
N SER A 484 -12.14 26.73 14.44
CA SER A 484 -11.34 25.51 14.31
C SER A 484 -10.19 25.57 15.30
N ARG A 485 -9.68 24.42 15.70
CA ARG A 485 -8.32 24.37 16.24
C ARG A 485 -7.34 24.85 15.19
N GLU A 486 -6.14 25.18 15.65
CA GLU A 486 -5.01 25.33 14.76
C GLU A 486 -4.72 23.96 14.12
N LEU A 487 -4.93 23.87 12.82
CA LEU A 487 -4.70 22.66 12.04
C LEU A 487 -3.32 22.77 11.39
N GLN A 488 -2.40 21.89 11.77
CA GLN A 488 -1.00 21.95 11.35
C GLN A 488 -0.63 20.69 10.57
N PRO A 489 -0.62 20.75 9.23
CA PRO A 489 -0.01 19.69 8.42
C PRO A 489 1.45 19.47 8.83
N THR A 490 1.84 18.21 8.99
CA THR A 490 3.22 17.81 9.24
C THR A 490 3.81 17.10 8.03
N TYR A 491 5.12 17.25 7.85
CA TYR A 491 5.86 16.69 6.73
C TYR A 491 7.11 16.01 7.24
N ASP A 492 7.52 14.95 6.56
CA ASP A 492 8.79 14.29 6.81
C ASP A 492 9.95 15.23 6.45
N GLU A 493 10.88 15.44 7.39
CA GLU A 493 11.95 16.43 7.24
C GLU A 493 12.94 16.08 6.10
N ILE A 494 13.05 14.80 5.74
CA ILE A 494 14.02 14.31 4.73
C ILE A 494 13.37 14.26 3.35
N THR A 495 12.21 13.61 3.26
CA THR A 495 11.51 13.33 1.99
C THR A 495 10.55 14.45 1.60
N GLY A 496 10.18 15.32 2.55
CA GLY A 496 9.20 16.38 2.35
C GLY A 496 7.75 15.89 2.20
N LYS A 497 7.52 14.58 2.33
CA LYS A 497 6.21 13.93 2.15
C LYS A 497 5.26 14.34 3.28
N PHE A 498 3.99 14.54 2.96
CA PHE A 498 2.94 14.76 3.95
C PHE A 498 2.79 13.53 4.86
N LEU A 499 2.60 13.78 6.16
CA LEU A 499 2.40 12.73 7.16
C LEU A 499 0.95 12.72 7.64
N ASP A 500 0.54 13.78 8.31
CA ASP A 500 -0.79 13.97 8.89
C ASP A 500 -1.08 15.46 9.18
N ILE A 501 -2.31 15.77 9.60
CA ILE A 501 -2.65 17.05 10.22
C ILE A 501 -2.73 16.86 11.74
N VAL A 502 -1.96 17.66 12.49
CA VAL A 502 -2.03 17.69 13.95
C VAL A 502 -2.83 18.88 14.46
N THR A 503 -3.41 18.74 15.65
CA THR A 503 -4.14 19.81 16.35
C THR A 503 -3.47 20.18 17.68
N ASP A 504 -3.79 21.35 18.21
CA ASP A 504 -3.29 21.87 19.51
C ASP A 504 -3.83 21.11 20.75
N ALA A 505 -4.63 20.05 20.57
CA ALA A 505 -5.28 19.28 21.65
C ALA A 505 -4.32 18.38 22.48
N GLY A 506 -3.04 18.32 22.13
CA GLY A 506 -2.04 17.52 22.84
C GLY A 506 -2.01 16.05 22.42
N VAL A 507 -0.85 15.44 22.66
CA VAL A 507 -0.38 14.10 22.24
C VAL A 507 -1.29 12.92 22.64
N TRP A 508 -2.29 13.13 23.48
CA TRP A 508 -3.02 12.07 24.19
C TRP A 508 -4.00 11.24 23.33
N GLN A 509 -4.43 11.74 22.17
CA GLN A 509 -5.26 10.96 21.21
C GLN A 509 -4.42 10.09 20.25
N ARG A 510 -3.08 10.17 20.26
CA ARG A 510 -2.19 9.38 19.37
C ARG A 510 -2.28 7.86 19.58
N ASN A 511 -2.86 7.41 20.69
CA ASN A 511 -2.88 5.99 21.05
C ASN A 511 -4.15 5.23 20.63
N MET A 512 -5.15 5.87 20.00
CA MET A 512 -6.43 5.20 19.67
C MET A 512 -6.67 4.91 18.18
N ALA A 513 -5.74 5.22 17.28
CA ALA A 513 -5.87 4.88 15.84
C ALA A 513 -4.63 4.20 15.24
N ASN A 514 -3.64 3.82 16.05
CA ASN A 514 -2.65 2.84 15.63
C ASN A 514 -3.26 1.45 15.83
N ASN A 515 -4.28 1.11 15.03
CA ASN A 515 -4.44 -0.29 14.68
C ASN A 515 -3.10 -0.69 14.08
N ILE A 516 -2.34 -1.48 14.82
CA ILE A 516 -1.10 -2.05 14.36
C ILE A 516 -1.52 -2.95 13.18
N TYR A 517 -1.49 -2.40 11.96
CA TYR A 517 -1.85 -3.10 10.73
C TYR A 517 -0.91 -4.27 10.41
N PHE A 518 0.10 -4.47 11.26
CA PHE A 518 1.06 -5.56 11.22
C PHE A 518 1.51 -5.90 12.63
N SER A 519 0.95 -6.95 13.24
CA SER A 519 1.28 -7.37 14.61
C SER A 519 2.66 -8.00 14.73
N GLY A 520 3.43 -8.09 13.63
CA GLY A 520 4.70 -8.80 13.57
C GLY A 520 4.54 -10.32 13.49
N LYS A 521 3.30 -10.83 13.47
CA LYS A 521 3.02 -12.27 13.31
C LYS A 521 3.35 -12.73 11.89
N LEU A 522 3.76 -14.00 11.79
CA LEU A 522 4.17 -14.63 10.54
C LEU A 522 3.06 -14.65 9.47
N ASN A 523 1.80 -14.70 9.88
CA ASN A 523 0.63 -14.77 9.01
C ASN A 523 -0.02 -13.42 8.69
N ASP A 524 0.51 -12.30 9.23
CA ASP A 524 -0.01 -10.97 8.90
C ASP A 524 0.49 -10.50 7.54
N VAL A 525 -0.41 -9.86 6.78
CA VAL A 525 -0.09 -9.25 5.50
C VAL A 525 0.16 -7.77 5.71
N TYR A 526 1.40 -7.32 5.49
CA TYR A 526 1.72 -5.89 5.51
C TYR A 526 1.19 -5.19 4.25
N ASP A 527 0.30 -4.21 4.44
CA ASP A 527 -0.17 -3.31 3.38
C ASP A 527 0.07 -1.85 3.78
N PRO A 528 1.15 -1.20 3.29
CA PRO A 528 1.46 0.17 3.64
C PRO A 528 0.44 1.17 3.09
N LEU A 529 -0.24 0.88 1.98
CA LEU A 529 -1.19 1.81 1.36
C LEU A 529 -2.53 1.86 2.07
N LEU A 530 -2.87 0.83 2.84
CA LEU A 530 -4.09 0.84 3.66
C LEU A 530 -4.07 2.00 4.66
N LYS A 531 -2.93 2.24 5.30
CA LYS A 531 -2.74 3.40 6.19
C LYS A 531 -2.84 4.70 5.40
N GLU A 532 -2.29 4.79 4.18
CA GLU A 532 -2.31 6.01 3.37
C GLU A 532 -3.67 6.33 2.74
N THR A 533 -4.63 5.40 2.79
CA THR A 533 -5.97 5.58 2.21
C THR A 533 -7.05 5.77 3.28
N SER A 534 -6.69 5.76 4.56
CA SER A 534 -7.61 5.99 5.67
C SER A 534 -7.15 7.15 6.53
N ARG A 535 -8.04 8.10 6.82
CA ARG A 535 -7.76 9.23 7.71
C ARG A 535 -8.93 9.51 8.62
N SER A 536 -8.61 10.14 9.74
CA SER A 536 -9.61 10.59 10.70
C SER A 536 -9.30 12.01 11.15
N ALA A 537 -10.23 12.92 10.89
CA ALA A 537 -10.20 14.28 11.39
C ALA A 537 -10.92 14.29 12.74
N ASN A 538 -10.18 14.39 13.85
CA ASN A 538 -10.76 14.31 15.19
C ASN A 538 -10.63 15.65 15.92
N ASN A 539 -11.69 16.02 16.62
CA ASN A 539 -11.70 17.15 17.57
C ASN A 539 -11.17 18.45 16.95
N ILE A 540 -11.55 18.76 15.70
CA ILE A 540 -10.97 19.90 14.95
C ILE A 540 -11.51 21.27 15.40
N THR A 541 -12.31 21.35 16.46
CA THR A 541 -12.91 22.59 16.98
C THR A 541 -12.35 22.97 18.35
N LYS A 542 -12.08 24.27 18.55
CA LYS A 542 -11.64 24.81 19.85
C LYS A 542 -12.84 25.32 20.66
N LYS A 543 -12.83 25.00 21.96
CA LYS A 543 -13.92 25.31 22.90
C LYS A 543 -13.95 26.82 23.22
N ALA A 544 -15.12 27.45 23.13
CA ALA A 544 -15.44 28.68 23.85
C ALA A 544 -16.43 28.34 24.99
N GLY A 545 -15.98 28.32 26.25
CA GLY A 545 -16.83 28.12 27.45
C GLY A 545 -16.45 26.92 28.34
N VAL A 546 -16.81 26.96 29.63
CA VAL A 546 -16.29 26.07 30.69
C VAL A 546 -16.96 24.66 30.71
N PHE A 547 -18.13 24.45 30.09
CA PHE A 547 -18.96 23.25 30.32
C PHE A 547 -19.48 22.48 29.07
N SER A 548 -18.84 22.52 27.89
CA SER A 548 -19.30 21.74 26.72
C SER A 548 -18.43 20.53 26.35
N ASN A 549 -19.05 19.37 26.06
CA ASN A 549 -18.41 18.16 25.50
C ASN A 549 -18.66 18.09 23.97
N LYS A 550 -18.48 19.21 23.27
CA LYS A 550 -18.74 19.31 21.83
C LYS A 550 -17.50 18.79 21.07
N THR A 551 -17.58 17.61 20.47
CA THR A 551 -16.55 17.06 19.56
C THR A 551 -17.10 16.97 18.14
N ALA A 552 -16.21 17.13 17.16
CA ALA A 552 -16.52 16.98 15.75
C ALA A 552 -15.46 16.08 15.13
N ASP A 553 -15.92 14.95 14.62
CA ASP A 553 -15.07 13.83 14.25
C ASP A 553 -15.54 13.25 12.91
N GLU A 554 -14.59 12.91 12.04
CA GLU A 554 -14.85 12.27 10.76
C GLU A 554 -13.82 11.16 10.51
N ILE A 555 -14.26 10.06 9.91
CA ILE A 555 -13.43 8.96 9.44
C ILE A 555 -13.76 8.75 7.97
N VAL A 556 -12.72 8.72 7.13
CA VAL A 556 -12.85 8.53 5.69
C VAL A 556 -11.89 7.44 5.21
N GLN A 557 -12.41 6.53 4.39
CA GLN A 557 -11.65 5.60 3.58
C GLN A 557 -11.73 6.03 2.11
N LEU A 558 -10.58 6.37 1.54
CA LEU A 558 -10.37 6.52 0.11
C LEU A 558 -10.40 5.13 -0.54
N LYS A 559 -11.18 5.01 -1.60
CA LYS A 559 -11.23 3.85 -2.48
C LYS A 559 -11.10 4.29 -3.93
N VAL A 560 -10.51 3.44 -4.77
CA VAL A 560 -10.34 3.71 -6.19
C VAL A 560 -10.82 2.48 -6.97
N ASP A 561 -11.67 2.69 -7.98
CA ASP A 561 -12.06 1.58 -8.87
C ASP A 561 -11.01 1.30 -9.95
N LEU A 562 -11.18 0.19 -10.68
CA LEU A 562 -10.25 -0.23 -11.73
C LEU A 562 -10.14 0.79 -12.88
N ASP A 563 -11.13 1.68 -13.02
CA ASP A 563 -11.16 2.78 -13.99
C ASP A 563 -10.52 4.07 -13.47
N GLY A 564 -10.01 4.08 -12.23
CA GLY A 564 -9.37 5.24 -11.63
C GLY A 564 -10.36 6.28 -11.08
N ASN A 565 -11.66 5.95 -10.94
CA ASN A 565 -12.58 6.85 -10.25
C ASN A 565 -12.36 6.79 -8.74
N ILE A 566 -12.49 7.93 -8.10
CA ILE A 566 -12.20 8.13 -6.68
C ILE A 566 -13.51 8.06 -5.90
N TYR A 567 -13.48 7.35 -4.78
CA TYR A 567 -14.59 7.25 -3.84
C TYR A 567 -14.08 7.53 -2.42
N PHE A 568 -14.84 8.30 -1.66
CA PHE A 568 -14.63 8.47 -0.22
C PHE A 568 -15.81 7.86 0.50
N ALA A 569 -15.59 6.80 1.27
CA ALA A 569 -16.62 6.21 2.12
C ALA A 569 -16.31 6.59 3.56
N GLY A 570 -17.27 7.19 4.26
CA GLY A 570 -17.00 7.73 5.58
C GLY A 570 -18.23 7.90 6.45
N ASN A 571 -17.94 8.32 7.67
CA ASN A 571 -18.94 8.72 8.64
C ASN A 571 -18.42 9.92 9.43
N ASN A 572 -19.33 10.83 9.77
CA ASN A 572 -18.99 11.96 10.62
C ASN A 572 -20.03 12.19 11.70
N ASN A 573 -19.59 12.88 12.74
CA ASN A 573 -20.38 13.29 13.89
C ASN A 573 -19.98 14.71 14.28
N TYR A 574 -20.94 15.62 14.43
CA TYR A 574 -20.65 17.02 14.74
C TYR A 574 -21.82 17.72 15.42
N PHE A 575 -21.54 18.82 16.15
CA PHE A 575 -22.50 19.48 17.04
C PHE A 575 -23.25 20.67 16.42
N LYS A 576 -23.44 20.65 15.10
CA LYS A 576 -24.20 21.66 14.32
C LYS A 576 -25.25 20.94 13.50
N ALA A 577 -26.26 21.66 13.01
CA ALA A 577 -27.24 21.05 12.12
C ALA A 577 -26.58 20.79 10.76
N ASN A 578 -27.07 19.80 10.00
CA ASN A 578 -26.75 19.77 8.58
C ASN A 578 -27.23 21.09 7.91
N ALA A 579 -26.45 21.62 6.96
CA ALA A 579 -26.74 22.89 6.28
C ALA A 579 -28.19 22.99 5.77
N ILE A 580 -28.66 21.93 5.10
CA ILE A 580 -30.01 21.86 4.55
C ILE A 580 -31.06 21.81 5.66
N PHE A 581 -30.80 21.03 6.72
CA PHE A 581 -31.71 20.95 7.86
C PHE A 581 -31.77 22.26 8.65
N LYS A 582 -30.67 23.01 8.74
CA LYS A 582 -30.68 24.36 9.32
C LYS A 582 -31.60 25.27 8.52
N ASP A 583 -31.47 25.31 7.20
CA ASP A 583 -32.29 26.16 6.33
C ASP A 583 -33.80 25.80 6.48
N ILE A 584 -34.12 24.51 6.61
CA ILE A 584 -35.48 24.04 6.94
C ILE A 584 -35.95 24.54 8.30
N LEU A 585 -35.14 24.42 9.35
CA LEU A 585 -35.52 24.84 10.70
C LEU A 585 -35.73 26.36 10.75
N THR A 586 -34.80 27.14 10.18
CA THR A 586 -34.86 28.61 10.15
C THR A 586 -36.08 29.12 9.39
N SER A 587 -36.41 28.55 8.23
CA SER A 587 -37.61 28.93 7.48
C SER A 587 -38.92 28.64 8.23
N ASN A 588 -38.88 27.74 9.21
CA ASN A 588 -40.01 27.40 10.08
C ASN A 588 -39.93 28.12 11.45
N GLY A 589 -39.04 29.10 11.60
CA GLY A 589 -38.86 29.85 12.85
C GLY A 589 -38.35 28.99 14.02
N ILE A 590 -37.72 27.84 13.73
CA ILE A 590 -37.15 26.96 14.74
C ILE A 590 -35.66 27.27 14.89
N GLU A 591 -35.25 27.58 16.11
CA GLU A 591 -33.86 27.71 16.50
C GLU A 591 -33.42 26.46 17.30
N PRO A 592 -32.57 25.58 16.73
CA PRO A 592 -32.18 24.35 17.39
C PRO A 592 -31.16 24.59 18.51
N ARG A 593 -31.37 23.95 19.66
CA ARG A 593 -30.44 23.91 20.80
C ARG A 593 -29.87 22.51 20.98
N ARG A 594 -28.62 22.40 21.46
CA ARG A 594 -27.95 21.10 21.71
C ARG A 594 -27.99 20.17 20.49
N THR A 595 -27.57 20.70 19.36
CA THR A 595 -27.59 19.97 18.08
C THR A 595 -26.49 18.93 18.01
N ASP A 596 -26.82 17.75 17.50
CA ASP A 596 -25.91 16.65 17.18
C ASP A 596 -26.33 16.08 15.82
N THR A 597 -25.39 16.03 14.88
CA THR A 597 -25.61 15.48 13.54
C THR A 597 -24.65 14.34 13.27
N LYS A 598 -25.20 13.24 12.77
CA LYS A 598 -24.45 12.06 12.32
C LYS A 598 -24.74 11.79 10.86
N SER A 599 -23.70 11.46 10.11
CA SER A 599 -23.86 10.98 8.75
C SER A 599 -23.03 9.74 8.43
N THR A 600 -23.49 8.97 7.45
CA THR A 600 -22.73 7.91 6.78
C THR A 600 -22.90 8.12 5.29
N PHE A 601 -21.79 8.17 4.56
CA PHE A 601 -21.81 8.65 3.19
C PHE A 601 -20.83 7.93 2.28
N ILE A 602 -21.10 8.00 0.99
CA ILE A 602 -20.19 7.70 -0.10
C ILE A 602 -20.14 8.91 -1.02
N THR A 603 -18.95 9.45 -1.23
CA THR A 603 -18.69 10.49 -2.20
C THR A 603 -17.98 9.90 -3.40
N LYS A 604 -18.55 9.99 -4.60
CA LYS A 604 -17.83 9.75 -5.85
C LYS A 604 -17.24 11.07 -6.35
N ALA A 605 -15.96 11.09 -6.69
CA ALA A 605 -15.28 12.28 -7.17
C ALA A 605 -14.42 12.02 -8.41
N SER A 606 -14.26 13.07 -9.23
CA SER A 606 -13.34 13.11 -10.37
C SER A 606 -12.56 14.42 -10.32
N ILE A 607 -11.29 14.37 -10.72
CA ILE A 607 -10.37 15.51 -10.67
C ILE A 607 -9.69 15.67 -12.02
N ASN A 608 -9.53 16.90 -12.49
CA ASN A 608 -8.78 17.21 -13.72
C ASN A 608 -7.26 17.22 -13.47
N GLU A 609 -6.48 17.43 -14.53
CA GLU A 609 -5.01 17.47 -14.48
C GLU A 609 -4.48 18.55 -13.52
N GLU A 610 -5.22 19.63 -13.35
CA GLU A 610 -4.87 20.73 -12.43
C GLU A 610 -5.16 20.42 -10.96
N GLY A 611 -5.89 19.35 -10.63
CA GLY A 611 -6.25 19.03 -9.25
C GLY A 611 -7.61 19.60 -8.78
N VAL A 612 -8.43 20.15 -9.68
CA VAL A 612 -9.80 20.65 -9.39
C VAL A 612 -10.82 19.52 -9.49
N PHE A 613 -11.77 19.45 -8.55
CA PHE A 613 -12.93 18.56 -8.68
C PHE A 613 -13.79 18.94 -9.89
N THR A 614 -13.97 18.00 -10.81
CA THR A 614 -14.83 18.14 -12.00
C THR A 614 -16.18 17.45 -11.83
N ASN A 615 -16.23 16.46 -10.95
CA ASN A 615 -17.45 15.84 -10.46
C ASN A 615 -17.29 15.58 -8.97
N TRP A 616 -18.29 15.92 -8.19
CA TRP A 616 -18.39 15.56 -6.78
C TRP A 616 -19.84 15.17 -6.50
N ARG A 617 -20.05 13.91 -6.12
CA ARG A 617 -21.36 13.34 -5.82
C ARG A 617 -21.33 12.72 -4.43
N TRP A 618 -21.84 13.45 -3.45
CA TRP A 618 -22.00 13.01 -2.07
C TRP A 618 -23.39 12.39 -1.89
N ASP A 619 -23.46 11.15 -1.44
CA ASP A 619 -24.70 10.40 -1.22
C ASP A 619 -24.65 9.73 0.16
N GLY A 620 -25.60 10.02 1.04
CA GLY A 620 -25.53 9.51 2.41
C GLY A 620 -26.80 9.62 3.24
N ASP A 621 -26.77 8.91 4.36
CA ASP A 621 -27.74 8.99 5.45
C ASP A 621 -27.33 10.10 6.41
N VAL A 622 -28.27 10.95 6.81
CA VAL A 622 -28.02 12.06 7.76
C VAL A 622 -29.11 12.09 8.82
N THR A 623 -28.72 12.19 10.09
CA THR A 623 -29.64 12.41 11.20
C THR A 623 -29.16 13.59 12.02
N THR A 624 -29.99 14.63 12.15
CA THR A 624 -29.77 15.72 13.09
C THR A 624 -30.77 15.62 14.22
N THR A 625 -30.27 15.54 15.43
CA THR A 625 -31.01 15.56 16.69
C THR A 625 -30.82 16.89 17.38
N PHE A 626 -31.88 17.47 17.92
CA PHE A 626 -31.85 18.76 18.60
C PHE A 626 -32.93 18.89 19.67
N GLY A 627 -32.68 19.73 20.67
CA GLY A 627 -33.70 20.28 21.54
C GLY A 627 -34.27 21.58 20.95
N ALA A 628 -35.52 21.91 21.26
CA ALA A 628 -36.09 23.21 20.89
C ALA A 628 -36.66 23.92 22.11
N SER A 629 -36.67 25.25 22.09
CA SER A 629 -37.19 26.07 23.19
C SER A 629 -38.65 25.78 23.53
N PHE A 630 -39.45 25.33 22.55
CA PHE A 630 -40.87 25.03 22.69
C PHE A 630 -41.18 23.57 23.09
N SER A 631 -40.18 22.70 23.24
CA SER A 631 -40.40 21.26 23.51
C SER A 631 -39.38 20.71 24.50
N THR A 632 -39.85 19.95 25.49
CA THR A 632 -38.99 19.16 26.39
C THR A 632 -38.60 17.79 25.79
N LYS A 633 -39.25 17.38 24.70
CA LYS A 633 -38.91 16.17 23.95
C LYS A 633 -37.78 16.46 22.96
N GLU A 634 -36.84 15.52 22.86
CA GLU A 634 -35.83 15.49 21.81
C GLU A 634 -36.50 15.36 20.43
N GLN A 635 -36.07 16.19 19.49
CA GLN A 635 -36.60 16.26 18.13
C GLN A 635 -35.52 15.86 17.13
N SER A 636 -35.93 15.39 15.95
CA SER A 636 -34.99 15.00 14.92
C SER A 636 -35.50 15.20 13.51
N ILE A 637 -34.55 15.44 12.60
CA ILE A 637 -34.72 15.40 11.15
C ILE A 637 -33.79 14.32 10.62
N LYS A 638 -34.32 13.37 9.85
CA LYS A 638 -33.56 12.27 9.26
C LYS A 638 -33.73 12.28 7.74
N ALA A 639 -32.63 12.17 7.01
CA ALA A 639 -32.62 11.81 5.61
C ALA A 639 -32.03 10.41 5.47
N THR A 640 -32.79 9.47 4.91
CA THR A 640 -32.31 8.14 4.48
C THR A 640 -31.67 8.18 3.09
N LYS A 641 -31.68 9.36 2.48
CA LYS A 641 -30.92 9.70 1.29
C LYS A 641 -30.77 11.22 1.25
N LEU A 642 -29.55 11.69 1.21
CA LEU A 642 -29.20 13.07 0.91
C LEU A 642 -28.13 13.03 -0.18
N LEU A 643 -28.53 13.34 -1.41
CA LEU A 643 -27.66 13.41 -2.57
C LEU A 643 -27.37 14.88 -2.88
N ARG A 644 -26.09 15.21 -2.94
CA ARG A 644 -25.57 16.49 -3.45
C ARG A 644 -24.57 16.17 -4.53
N GLU A 645 -24.82 16.65 -5.74
CA GLU A 645 -23.96 16.40 -6.88
C GLU A 645 -23.60 17.70 -7.59
N ILE A 646 -22.33 17.87 -7.89
CA ILE A 646 -21.77 18.96 -8.66
C ILE A 646 -21.09 18.35 -9.88
N ILE A 647 -21.52 18.78 -11.07
CA ILE A 647 -20.91 18.41 -12.34
C ILE A 647 -20.41 19.70 -12.99
N VAL A 648 -19.11 19.79 -13.23
CA VAL A 648 -18.53 20.90 -13.98
C VAL A 648 -18.90 20.77 -15.44
N LEU A 649 -19.62 21.76 -15.97
CA LEU A 649 -20.05 21.81 -17.37
C LEU A 649 -19.01 22.47 -18.26
N GLU A 650 -18.35 23.52 -17.74
CA GLU A 650 -17.38 24.33 -18.45
C GLU A 650 -16.24 24.74 -17.50
N GLN A 651 -15.01 24.86 -18.03
CA GLN A 651 -13.81 25.21 -17.29
C GLN A 651 -13.07 26.39 -17.93
N ASP A 652 -12.34 27.15 -17.11
CA ASP A 652 -11.39 28.14 -17.59
C ASP A 652 -10.01 27.53 -17.89
N VAL A 653 -9.07 28.37 -18.31
CA VAL A 653 -7.69 27.98 -18.67
C VAL A 653 -6.86 27.47 -17.48
N LYS A 654 -7.34 27.63 -16.25
CA LYS A 654 -6.73 27.11 -15.01
C LYS A 654 -7.49 25.90 -14.46
N GLY A 655 -8.42 25.34 -15.25
CA GLY A 655 -9.22 24.17 -14.89
C GLY A 655 -10.32 24.45 -13.86
N ASN A 656 -10.56 25.70 -13.46
CA ASN A 656 -11.62 26.05 -12.51
C ASN A 656 -12.96 26.17 -13.25
N PRO A 657 -14.10 25.86 -12.59
CA PRO A 657 -15.38 25.90 -13.27
C PRO A 657 -15.81 27.32 -13.64
N THR A 658 -16.32 27.50 -14.86
CA THR A 658 -17.07 28.70 -15.27
C THR A 658 -18.58 28.47 -15.23
N LYS A 659 -19.00 27.19 -15.22
CA LYS A 659 -20.38 26.77 -15.09
C LYS A 659 -20.47 25.39 -14.46
N ILE A 660 -21.35 25.20 -13.49
CA ILE A 660 -21.63 23.88 -12.89
C ILE A 660 -23.12 23.55 -12.91
N LYS A 661 -23.42 22.26 -12.89
CA LYS A 661 -24.74 21.71 -12.63
C LYS A 661 -24.77 21.18 -11.20
N TYR A 662 -25.69 21.68 -10.39
CA TYR A 662 -25.95 21.22 -9.03
C TYR A 662 -27.22 20.38 -9.01
N ASN A 663 -27.11 19.09 -8.68
CA ASN A 663 -28.26 18.21 -8.48
C ASN A 663 -28.41 17.91 -6.99
N PHE A 664 -29.67 17.92 -6.55
CA PHE A 664 -30.03 17.68 -5.17
C PHE A 664 -31.19 16.68 -5.12
N GLU A 665 -31.08 15.68 -4.25
CA GLU A 665 -32.18 14.76 -3.94
C GLU A 665 -32.17 14.47 -2.45
N MET A 666 -33.33 14.47 -1.82
CA MET A 666 -33.44 14.19 -0.40
C MET A 666 -34.71 13.40 -0.07
N VAL A 667 -34.56 12.30 0.65
CA VAL A 667 -35.66 11.46 1.12
C VAL A 667 -35.51 11.27 2.61
N GLY A 668 -36.56 11.54 3.38
CA GLY A 668 -36.44 11.57 4.83
C GLY A 668 -37.73 11.63 5.61
N SER A 669 -37.56 11.80 6.92
CA SER A 669 -38.62 11.86 7.91
C SER A 669 -38.33 12.90 8.99
N LEU A 670 -39.40 13.34 9.65
CA LEU A 670 -39.35 14.36 10.69
C LEU A 670 -39.95 13.81 11.97
N ASN A 671 -39.35 14.14 13.10
CA ASN A 671 -39.95 13.98 14.41
C ASN A 671 -39.85 15.32 15.13
N VAL A 672 -40.78 16.22 14.81
CA VAL A 672 -40.83 17.59 15.29
C VAL A 672 -42.22 17.83 15.90
N GLY A 673 -42.28 18.47 17.06
CA GLY A 673 -43.52 18.68 17.82
C GLY A 673 -44.47 19.70 17.18
N GLN A 674 -44.04 20.38 16.11
CA GLN A 674 -44.85 21.33 15.36
C GLN A 674 -44.88 20.98 13.86
N LYS A 675 -45.96 21.38 13.19
CA LYS A 675 -46.10 21.22 11.74
C LYS A 675 -45.08 22.10 11.01
N MET A 676 -44.42 21.57 9.98
CA MET A 676 -43.44 22.29 9.17
C MET A 676 -43.92 22.52 7.73
N SER A 677 -43.62 23.71 7.20
CA SER A 677 -43.87 24.16 5.84
C SER A 677 -42.76 23.73 4.87
N LEU A 678 -42.43 22.44 4.83
CA LEU A 678 -41.30 21.96 4.02
C LEU A 678 -41.47 22.19 2.51
N LYS A 679 -42.70 22.10 2.01
CA LYS A 679 -42.99 22.28 0.58
C LYS A 679 -42.76 23.73 0.12
N GLU A 680 -43.14 24.69 0.95
CA GLU A 680 -42.97 26.12 0.68
C GLU A 680 -41.48 26.47 0.72
N TRP A 681 -40.77 26.07 1.78
CA TRP A 681 -39.31 26.23 1.87
C TRP A 681 -38.59 25.66 0.64
N PHE A 682 -38.89 24.42 0.25
CA PHE A 682 -38.22 23.79 -0.89
C PHE A 682 -38.51 24.50 -2.21
N THR A 683 -39.73 25.01 -2.38
CA THR A 683 -40.11 25.77 -3.57
C THR A 683 -39.34 27.09 -3.62
N GLU A 684 -39.24 27.82 -2.51
CA GLU A 684 -38.54 29.11 -2.43
C GLU A 684 -37.02 28.96 -2.61
N SER A 685 -36.40 27.98 -1.93
CA SER A 685 -34.95 27.77 -1.98
C SER A 685 -34.44 27.27 -3.34
N TYR A 686 -35.31 26.66 -4.16
CA TYR A 686 -34.92 26.02 -5.43
C TYR A 686 -35.75 26.50 -6.65
N ALA A 687 -36.44 27.63 -6.53
CA ALA A 687 -37.30 28.20 -7.59
C ALA A 687 -36.56 28.53 -8.90
N GLN A 688 -35.23 28.69 -8.87
CA GLN A 688 -34.44 29.29 -9.95
C GLN A 688 -34.00 28.36 -11.09
N GLY A 689 -34.57 27.15 -11.26
CA GLY A 689 -34.09 26.25 -12.34
C GLY A 689 -34.98 25.10 -12.79
N GLY A 690 -36.24 25.03 -12.34
CA GLY A 690 -37.20 24.01 -12.78
C GLY A 690 -38.38 23.90 -11.82
N THR A 691 -39.37 23.06 -12.13
CA THR A 691 -40.45 22.74 -11.18
C THR A 691 -39.93 21.68 -10.19
N PRO A 692 -39.66 22.03 -8.91
CA PRO A 692 -39.20 21.06 -7.94
C PRO A 692 -40.21 19.92 -7.78
N LYS A 693 -39.76 18.67 -7.83
CA LYS A 693 -40.62 17.53 -7.51
C LYS A 693 -40.58 17.32 -6.00
N SER A 694 -41.74 17.40 -5.37
CA SER A 694 -41.87 17.15 -3.94
C SER A 694 -43.05 16.25 -3.61
N LYS A 695 -42.85 15.33 -2.66
CA LYS A 695 -43.92 14.65 -1.93
C LYS A 695 -43.69 14.91 -0.46
N VAL A 696 -44.67 15.47 0.23
CA VAL A 696 -44.58 15.79 1.67
C VAL A 696 -45.81 15.24 2.35
N SER A 697 -45.60 14.39 3.36
CA SER A 697 -46.63 13.98 4.32
C SER A 697 -46.34 14.59 5.69
N GLN A 698 -47.15 14.26 6.70
CA GLN A 698 -46.95 14.75 8.06
C GLN A 698 -45.57 14.34 8.62
N ASP A 699 -45.11 13.13 8.30
CA ASP A 699 -43.92 12.52 8.92
C ASP A 699 -42.78 12.26 7.93
N SER A 700 -43.00 12.45 6.61
CA SER A 700 -42.01 12.12 5.57
C SER A 700 -41.95 13.15 4.45
N PHE A 701 -40.80 13.22 3.78
CA PHE A 701 -40.59 14.09 2.64
C PHE A 701 -39.66 13.46 1.59
N GLU A 702 -39.91 13.84 0.34
CA GLU A 702 -39.10 13.54 -0.83
C GLU A 702 -38.96 14.83 -1.65
N PHE A 703 -37.72 15.22 -1.95
CA PHE A 703 -37.38 16.44 -2.67
C PHE A 703 -36.35 16.13 -3.75
N SER A 704 -36.48 16.76 -4.91
CA SER A 704 -35.42 16.76 -5.93
C SER A 704 -35.38 18.06 -6.73
N SER A 705 -34.16 18.49 -7.05
CA SER A 705 -33.90 19.69 -7.84
C SER A 705 -32.64 19.52 -8.70
N SER A 706 -32.57 20.28 -9.79
CA SER A 706 -31.41 20.38 -10.68
C SER A 706 -31.28 21.83 -11.11
N LEU A 707 -30.16 22.46 -10.76
CA LEU A 707 -29.87 23.86 -11.02
C LEU A 707 -28.57 23.99 -11.80
N GLU A 708 -28.44 25.06 -12.59
CA GLU A 708 -27.17 25.47 -13.17
C GLU A 708 -26.66 26.71 -12.45
N TRP A 709 -25.44 26.68 -11.93
CA TRP A 709 -24.83 27.81 -11.25
C TRP A 709 -23.75 28.44 -12.13
N PRO A 710 -23.79 29.77 -12.34
CA PRO A 710 -22.66 30.47 -12.93
C PRO A 710 -21.47 30.45 -11.96
N CYS A 711 -20.27 30.37 -12.51
CA CYS A 711 -19.03 30.40 -11.75
C CYS A 711 -18.07 31.43 -12.33
N SER A 712 -17.30 32.09 -11.48
CA SER A 712 -16.26 33.02 -11.93
C SER A 712 -15.10 33.06 -10.95
N PHE A 713 -13.89 33.07 -11.49
CA PHE A 713 -12.65 33.19 -10.73
C PHE A 713 -11.85 34.39 -11.22
N LYS A 714 -11.20 35.09 -10.29
CA LYS A 714 -10.17 36.10 -10.60
C LYS A 714 -8.84 35.65 -10.02
N TYR A 715 -7.75 35.96 -10.71
CA TYR A 715 -6.41 35.53 -10.37
C TYR A 715 -5.49 36.72 -10.12
N ASP A 716 -4.49 36.53 -9.25
CA ASP A 716 -3.37 37.47 -9.14
C ASP A 716 -2.28 37.20 -10.20
N GLU A 717 -1.23 38.01 -10.18
CA GLU A 717 -0.11 37.92 -11.13
C GLU A 717 0.68 36.61 -11.03
N GLN A 718 0.67 35.95 -9.87
CA GLN A 718 1.34 34.66 -9.69
C GLN A 718 0.47 33.50 -10.19
N GLY A 719 -0.82 33.74 -10.44
CA GLY A 719 -1.76 32.75 -10.94
C GLY A 719 -2.59 32.07 -9.85
N ASN A 720 -2.58 32.58 -8.61
CA ASN A 720 -3.48 32.11 -7.55
C ASN A 720 -4.83 32.82 -7.65
N TRP A 721 -5.94 32.10 -7.46
CA TRP A 721 -7.25 32.76 -7.44
C TRP A 721 -7.46 33.59 -6.16
N ILE A 722 -7.95 34.82 -6.33
CA ILE A 722 -8.17 35.81 -5.27
C ILE A 722 -9.65 36.12 -5.04
N GLU A 723 -10.51 35.82 -6.00
CA GLU A 723 -11.97 35.93 -5.87
C GLU A 723 -12.61 34.73 -6.56
N MET A 724 -13.58 34.11 -5.90
CA MET A 724 -14.40 33.01 -6.40
C MET A 724 -15.87 33.36 -6.19
N LYS A 725 -16.70 33.16 -7.21
CA LYS A 725 -18.16 33.11 -7.10
C LYS A 725 -18.66 31.81 -7.68
N VAL A 726 -19.42 31.04 -6.92
CA VAL A 726 -20.00 29.75 -7.32
C VAL A 726 -21.40 29.67 -6.71
N GLY A 727 -22.44 29.85 -7.54
CA GLY A 727 -23.82 29.87 -7.05
C GLY A 727 -24.01 30.89 -5.90
N PRO A 728 -24.53 30.47 -4.73
CA PRO A 728 -24.75 31.37 -3.59
C PRO A 728 -23.47 31.69 -2.78
N TYR A 729 -22.31 31.16 -3.20
CA TYR A 729 -21.05 31.30 -2.48
C TYR A 729 -20.12 32.33 -3.13
N THR A 730 -19.56 33.21 -2.30
CA THR A 730 -18.45 34.10 -2.68
C THR A 730 -17.29 33.89 -1.73
N ALA A 731 -16.08 33.70 -2.26
CA ALA A 731 -14.85 33.67 -1.48
C ALA A 731 -13.84 34.70 -1.97
N ASN A 732 -13.13 35.34 -1.05
CA ASN A 732 -12.02 36.25 -1.33
C ASN A 732 -10.75 35.74 -0.65
N ARG A 733 -9.60 35.93 -1.29
CA ARG A 733 -8.27 35.58 -0.78
C ARG A 733 -7.30 36.72 -1.04
N THR A 734 -6.46 37.00 -0.05
CA THR A 734 -5.36 37.96 -0.14
C THR A 734 -4.05 37.24 0.19
N PHE A 735 -3.14 37.18 -0.78
CA PHE A 735 -1.84 36.54 -0.63
C PHE A 735 -0.75 37.53 -0.22
N LYS A 736 0.15 37.08 0.64
CA LYS A 736 1.40 37.76 0.96
C LYS A 736 2.56 36.83 0.61
N TYR A 737 3.42 37.28 -0.31
CA TYR A 737 4.58 36.54 -0.83
C TYR A 737 5.88 36.80 -0.07
#